data_AF-A0A953GII2-F1
#
_entry.id   AF-A0A953GII2-F1
#
_cell.length_a   1.000
_cell.length_b   1.000
_cell.length_c   1.000
_cell.angle_alpha   90.00
_cell.angle_beta   90.00
_cell.angle_gamma   90.00
#
_symmetry.space_group_name_H-M   'P 1'
#
loop_
_entity.id
_entity.type
_entity.pdbx_description
1 polymer ?
#
loop_
_entity_poly.entity_id
_entity_poly.type
_entity_poly.pdbx_seq_one_letter_code
_entity_poly.pdbx_strand_id
1 'polypeptide(L)'
;MTIQSKAVSAPGRLLRCFQVVLLAVCLAGLGLGAGFGHPPTVTSAQTNATYFIDDVDATRFPTVSFRLRAVDLNNKVVTGLTSANLPVYENGKQVPAANVTITPRDDGPMTIFFVVDQGANALYNNFSAFSLGAMRKSMSRLVEGGFFREGRDRVKVLVRENIPINNDRTVPRLDTTSKASEFTNFLSIYTFDNSKGGLTKGLDAVSEALRGINEAVPEPGRQATAVVLITNYIEDPAAATATTFAGNLAAQAKSSFVTLYAMQTNAQQFNRAPLDALVLGSFGRYAPLTNSTVDSLADDIYRTISAQRLSYQVSYVSTSGDTGTRTVTVGGPEAPAPGAGGRAGTYSAKAVPAAVRLDGLPTSALRREARPGSSVSNPQYDPLTLKVSATISYTDGIVRPLTEARLLVNNVLKSTQTQFAPGTTRVDFTVDLSDITTPGVNNVTVGVRIKDSLGIESGNQDRVVVDVARAPEPTATPTPVPKGVFETGEGIVAMVVAAVVLGLGLGLGVFALARRSKAARPRAEMRVMSSGPAPGGASLIVADGPPSLRGRQIALDKIEHTLGRGEQADLQLWAGQESSISRVHARLHRDGSGTFFVTDLGSSNGTRIGARPLNPNQPYPLQNGDEIILGDLQRNGARLIFNTGGVMPSMPGGYAPTDDRTRVRM
;
A
#
# COMPACT_ATOMS: atom_id res chain seq x y z
N MET A 1 51.69 70.98 14.37
CA MET A 1 51.85 72.18 15.22
C MET A 1 51.59 71.72 16.66
N THR A 2 52.65 71.73 17.48
CA THR A 2 52.68 71.83 18.98
C THR A 2 51.88 70.77 19.79
N ILE A 3 52.48 69.66 20.27
CA ILE A 3 53.20 69.41 21.57
C ILE A 3 52.41 69.92 22.80
N GLN A 4 51.91 69.06 23.71
CA GLN A 4 52.52 68.63 25.00
C GLN A 4 51.51 67.64 25.65
N SER A 5 51.79 66.37 26.01
CA SER A 5 52.78 65.72 26.90
C SER A 5 52.34 65.58 28.37
N LYS A 6 52.37 64.32 28.85
CA LYS A 6 52.63 63.77 30.22
C LYS A 6 51.57 62.72 30.62
N ALA A 7 51.87 61.54 31.17
CA ALA A 7 53.10 60.92 31.68
C ALA A 7 52.92 59.36 31.61
N VAL A 8 53.92 58.57 31.19
CA VAL A 8 54.90 57.77 32.00
C VAL A 8 54.21 56.76 32.94
N SER A 9 54.50 55.46 33.03
CA SER A 9 55.29 54.46 32.28
C SER A 9 54.92 53.06 32.84
N ALA A 10 55.18 52.02 32.06
CA ALA A 10 54.95 50.57 32.26
C ALA A 10 55.74 49.93 33.45
N PRO A 11 55.84 48.57 33.64
CA PRO A 11 55.21 47.42 32.95
C PRO A 11 54.71 46.27 33.86
N GLY A 12 54.03 45.28 33.27
CA GLY A 12 54.28 43.86 33.59
C GLY A 12 53.20 43.02 34.30
N ARG A 13 52.43 42.29 33.48
CA ARG A 13 52.07 40.85 33.57
C ARG A 13 51.24 40.27 34.76
N LEU A 14 50.25 39.49 34.32
CA LEU A 14 49.72 38.20 34.82
C LEU A 14 48.44 38.20 35.68
N LEU A 15 47.43 37.53 35.08
CA LEU A 15 46.54 36.49 35.61
C LEU A 15 45.01 36.78 35.65
N ARG A 16 44.28 35.88 34.96
CA ARG A 16 42.93 35.34 35.20
C ARG A 16 41.69 35.97 34.53
N CYS A 17 41.13 35.15 33.63
CA CYS A 17 39.74 34.66 33.57
C CYS A 17 38.57 35.66 33.51
N PHE A 18 37.78 35.61 32.42
CA PHE A 18 36.30 35.54 32.38
C PHE A 18 35.88 35.49 30.89
N GLN A 19 35.69 34.31 30.30
CA GLN A 19 34.45 33.53 30.13
C GLN A 19 33.41 34.10 29.16
N VAL A 20 33.39 33.46 27.98
CA VAL A 20 32.29 33.31 27.03
C VAL A 20 31.14 32.56 27.70
N VAL A 21 29.90 33.04 27.54
CA VAL A 21 28.69 32.27 27.89
C VAL A 21 28.06 31.72 26.62
N LEU A 22 28.26 30.42 26.43
CA LEU A 22 27.46 29.51 25.62
C LEU A 22 26.48 28.84 26.60
N LEU A 23 25.17 28.83 26.32
CA LEU A 23 24.20 28.09 27.14
C LEU A 23 23.70 26.87 26.35
N ALA A 24 24.26 25.71 26.70
CA ALA A 24 23.67 24.39 26.49
C ALA A 24 23.15 23.89 27.84
N VAL A 25 21.94 23.33 27.87
CA VAL A 25 21.39 22.67 29.06
C VAL A 25 21.12 21.22 28.72
N CYS A 26 21.95 20.34 29.27
CA CYS A 26 21.59 18.98 29.67
C CYS A 26 21.95 18.85 31.15
N LEU A 27 21.02 18.33 31.96
CA LEU A 27 21.31 17.87 33.31
C LEU A 27 20.67 16.50 33.50
N ALA A 28 21.52 15.56 33.88
CA ALA A 28 21.24 14.16 34.13
C ALA A 28 20.66 13.94 35.53
N GLY A 29 19.84 12.90 35.68
CA GLY A 29 19.53 12.26 36.95
C GLY A 29 19.98 10.80 36.92
N LEU A 30 20.99 10.47 37.74
CA LEU A 30 21.45 9.12 38.04
C LEU A 30 20.52 8.46 39.07
N GLY A 31 20.10 7.23 38.81
CA GLY A 31 19.50 6.32 39.79
C GLY A 31 19.97 4.90 39.49
N LEU A 32 20.85 4.36 40.35
CA LEU A 32 21.35 2.99 40.32
C LEU A 32 20.25 2.00 40.68
N GLY A 33 20.08 0.97 39.86
CA GLY A 33 19.30 -0.24 40.17
C GLY A 33 19.73 -1.37 39.25
N ALA A 34 20.42 -2.37 39.79
CA ALA A 34 20.89 -3.55 39.07
C ALA A 34 19.72 -4.42 38.61
N GLY A 35 19.75 -4.87 37.35
CA GLY A 35 18.79 -5.84 36.82
C GLY A 35 19.01 -6.11 35.33
N PHE A 36 19.54 -7.30 35.03
CA PHE A 36 19.53 -8.05 33.76
C PHE A 36 19.45 -7.28 32.43
N GLY A 37 20.56 -7.34 31.68
CA GLY A 37 20.71 -6.78 30.35
C GLY A 37 19.58 -7.18 29.39
N HIS A 38 18.80 -6.17 29.01
CA HIS A 38 18.17 -6.13 27.70
C HIS A 38 19.07 -5.26 26.80
N PRO A 39 19.36 -5.65 25.55
CA PRO A 39 19.99 -4.71 24.62
C PRO A 39 19.07 -3.50 24.49
N PRO A 40 19.62 -2.28 24.34
CA PRO A 40 18.79 -1.10 24.20
C PRO A 40 17.85 -1.30 23.02
N THR A 41 16.55 -1.30 23.29
CA THR A 41 15.52 -1.08 22.29
C THR A 41 15.93 0.16 21.51
N VAL A 42 16.22 -0.04 20.23
CA VAL A 42 16.47 1.05 19.29
C VAL A 42 15.15 1.81 19.15
N THR A 43 14.99 2.86 19.95
CA THR A 43 13.86 3.77 19.87
C THR A 43 13.98 4.54 18.55
N SER A 44 13.21 4.09 17.56
CA SER A 44 12.70 4.83 16.38
C SER A 44 13.42 6.16 16.05
N ALA A 45 14.48 6.08 15.25
CA ALA A 45 15.08 7.24 14.60
C ALA A 45 14.86 7.17 13.08
N GLN A 46 13.61 7.06 12.63
CA GLN A 46 13.22 7.24 11.21
C GLN A 46 11.84 7.90 11.06
N THR A 47 11.50 8.84 11.95
CA THR A 47 10.22 9.57 11.96
C THR A 47 10.11 10.68 10.90
N ASN A 48 11.14 10.92 10.07
CA ASN A 48 11.21 12.04 9.12
C ASN A 48 11.42 11.61 7.66
N ALA A 49 11.18 10.34 7.34
CA ALA A 49 11.29 9.84 5.97
C ALA A 49 9.93 9.63 5.33
N THR A 50 9.85 9.92 4.04
CA THR A 50 8.71 9.64 3.17
C THR A 50 9.02 8.41 2.32
N TYR A 51 8.07 7.46 2.30
CA TYR A 51 8.24 6.16 1.65
C TYR A 51 7.31 6.01 0.45
N PHE A 52 7.83 5.52 -0.67
CA PHE A 52 7.10 5.25 -1.89
C PHE A 52 7.22 3.77 -2.23
N ILE A 53 6.10 3.05 -2.11
CA ILE A 53 6.01 1.63 -2.47
C ILE A 53 5.47 1.51 -3.90
N ASP A 54 6.17 0.72 -4.71
CA ASP A 54 5.83 0.40 -6.11
C ASP A 54 6.08 -1.06 -6.45
N ASP A 55 5.60 -1.47 -7.62
CA ASP A 55 5.88 -2.78 -8.24
C ASP A 55 5.65 -3.93 -7.24
N VAL A 56 4.52 -3.87 -6.52
CA VAL A 56 4.15 -4.90 -5.55
C VAL A 56 3.82 -6.19 -6.30
N ASP A 57 4.66 -7.20 -6.12
CA ASP A 57 4.56 -8.51 -6.73
C ASP A 57 4.25 -9.57 -5.65
N ALA A 58 3.12 -10.24 -5.82
CA ALA A 58 2.67 -11.36 -5.01
C ALA A 58 2.39 -12.61 -5.84
N THR A 59 2.97 -12.71 -7.04
CA THR A 59 2.81 -13.88 -7.92
C THR A 59 3.32 -15.18 -7.30
N ARG A 60 4.27 -15.08 -6.36
CA ARG A 60 4.83 -16.18 -5.57
C ARG A 60 4.33 -16.17 -4.12
N PHE A 61 3.10 -15.75 -3.90
CA PHE A 61 2.47 -15.74 -2.57
C PHE A 61 2.66 -17.09 -1.86
N PRO A 62 3.08 -17.13 -0.57
CA PRO A 62 3.07 -16.05 0.42
C PRO A 62 4.26 -15.09 0.40
N THR A 63 5.22 -15.26 -0.51
CA THR A 63 6.27 -14.26 -0.70
C THR A 63 5.72 -13.07 -1.47
N VAL A 64 5.81 -11.90 -0.86
CA VAL A 64 5.44 -10.62 -1.46
C VAL A 64 6.69 -9.77 -1.55
N SER A 65 6.88 -9.09 -2.68
CA SER A 65 8.02 -8.19 -2.87
C SER A 65 7.58 -6.87 -3.50
N PHE A 66 8.32 -5.81 -3.26
CA PHE A 66 8.04 -4.49 -3.81
C PHE A 66 9.30 -3.64 -3.90
N ARG A 67 9.28 -2.63 -4.77
CA ARG A 67 10.29 -1.57 -4.78
C ARG A 67 9.90 -0.51 -3.77
N LEU A 68 10.87 -0.05 -3.00
CA LEU A 68 10.74 1.02 -2.04
C LEU A 68 11.73 2.14 -2.38
N ARG A 69 11.22 3.36 -2.59
CA ARG A 69 12.05 4.57 -2.52
C ARG A 69 11.78 5.27 -1.19
N ALA A 70 12.82 5.70 -0.50
CA ALA A 70 12.73 6.40 0.77
C ALA A 70 13.52 7.71 0.68
N VAL A 71 12.91 8.83 1.04
CA VAL A 71 13.55 10.15 1.02
C VAL A 71 13.31 10.89 2.34
N ASP A 72 14.24 11.72 2.76
CA ASP A 72 14.08 12.58 3.94
C ASP A 72 13.29 13.86 3.61
N LEU A 73 13.10 14.72 4.63
CA LEU A 73 12.45 16.04 4.48
C LEU A 73 13.18 17.02 3.53
N ASN A 74 14.37 16.65 3.06
CA ASN A 74 15.20 17.41 2.14
C ASN A 74 15.24 16.75 0.74
N ASN A 75 14.34 15.81 0.46
CA ASN A 75 14.26 15.03 -0.77
C ASN A 75 15.52 14.19 -1.06
N LYS A 76 16.36 13.92 -0.05
CA LYS A 76 17.53 13.06 -0.18
C LYS A 76 17.17 11.62 0.13
N VAL A 77 17.64 10.70 -0.71
CA VAL A 77 17.47 9.26 -0.48
C VAL A 77 18.03 8.82 0.88
N VAL A 78 17.26 7.99 1.59
CA VAL A 78 17.65 7.42 2.88
C VAL A 78 18.48 6.17 2.67
N THR A 79 19.69 6.13 3.24
CA THR A 79 20.63 5.01 3.16
C THR A 79 20.52 4.07 4.36
N GLY A 80 20.95 2.82 4.21
CA GLY A 80 21.11 1.89 5.33
C GLY A 80 19.80 1.33 5.90
N LEU A 81 18.74 1.24 5.08
CA LEU A 81 17.50 0.58 5.48
C LEU A 81 17.70 -0.93 5.61
N THR A 82 17.20 -1.48 6.71
CA THR A 82 17.27 -2.90 7.08
C THR A 82 15.96 -3.30 7.77
N SER A 83 15.70 -4.61 7.90
CA SER A 83 14.50 -5.07 8.64
C SER A 83 14.52 -4.72 10.13
N ALA A 84 15.68 -4.31 10.67
CA ALA A 84 15.82 -3.88 12.06
C ALA A 84 15.38 -2.42 12.29
N ASN A 85 15.47 -1.55 11.27
CA ASN A 85 15.14 -0.12 11.40
C ASN A 85 13.92 0.32 10.57
N LEU A 86 13.44 -0.51 9.65
CA LEU A 86 12.24 -0.25 8.87
C LEU A 86 11.20 -1.37 9.04
N PRO A 87 10.19 -1.20 9.92
CA PRO A 87 9.12 -2.16 10.07
C PRO A 87 8.23 -2.18 8.82
N VAL A 88 7.81 -3.38 8.41
CA VAL A 88 6.87 -3.63 7.31
C VAL A 88 5.54 -4.09 7.91
N TYR A 89 4.44 -3.61 7.37
CA TYR A 89 3.09 -3.97 7.79
C TYR A 89 2.26 -4.46 6.61
N GLU A 90 1.43 -5.44 6.88
CA GLU A 90 0.44 -6.01 5.96
C GLU A 90 -0.94 -5.88 6.61
N ASN A 91 -1.86 -5.17 5.95
CA ASN A 91 -3.18 -4.85 6.50
C ASN A 91 -3.11 -4.24 7.91
N GLY A 92 -2.11 -3.37 8.16
CA GLY A 92 -1.87 -2.75 9.46
C GLY A 92 -1.23 -3.66 10.53
N LYS A 93 -1.02 -4.94 10.24
CA LYS A 93 -0.32 -5.87 11.15
C LYS A 93 1.16 -5.94 10.78
N GLN A 94 2.03 -5.79 11.78
CA GLN A 94 3.47 -5.85 11.56
C GLN A 94 3.91 -7.25 11.13
N VAL A 95 4.69 -7.32 10.06
CA VAL A 95 5.36 -8.54 9.63
C VAL A 95 6.61 -8.74 10.51
N PRO A 96 6.87 -9.96 11.03
CA PRO A 96 8.07 -10.22 11.82
C PRO A 96 9.34 -9.84 11.05
N ALA A 97 10.28 -9.16 11.69
CA ALA A 97 11.51 -8.69 11.03
C ALA A 97 12.34 -9.84 10.42
N ALA A 98 12.29 -11.04 11.01
CA ALA A 98 12.91 -12.25 10.48
C ALA A 98 12.33 -12.71 9.13
N ASN A 99 11.09 -12.32 8.82
CA ASN A 99 10.44 -12.62 7.55
C ASN A 99 10.69 -11.54 6.50
N VAL A 100 11.39 -10.46 6.82
CA VAL A 100 11.60 -9.30 5.94
C VAL A 100 13.06 -9.24 5.50
N THR A 101 13.27 -9.11 4.19
CA THR A 101 14.57 -8.82 3.57
C THR A 101 14.49 -7.48 2.86
N ILE A 102 15.47 -6.60 3.11
CA ILE A 102 15.59 -5.30 2.47
C ILE A 102 16.96 -5.24 1.81
N THR A 103 17.00 -5.02 0.50
CA THR A 103 18.24 -5.01 -0.29
C THR A 103 18.35 -3.69 -1.07
N PRO A 104 19.42 -2.91 -0.89
CA PRO A 104 19.60 -1.67 -1.65
C PRO A 104 19.76 -1.96 -3.14
N ARG A 105 19.25 -1.04 -3.96
CA ARG A 105 19.32 -1.05 -5.41
C ARG A 105 19.69 0.34 -5.91
N ASP A 106 20.61 0.42 -6.84
CA ASP A 106 21.08 1.70 -7.40
C ASP A 106 20.41 2.05 -8.74
N ASP A 107 19.35 1.33 -9.09
CA ASP A 107 18.70 1.36 -10.37
C ASP A 107 17.39 2.14 -10.37
N GLY A 108 17.16 3.05 -9.42
CA GLY A 108 16.01 3.94 -9.50
C GLY A 108 16.03 4.75 -10.81
N PRO A 109 14.88 4.90 -11.49
CA PRO A 109 14.79 5.78 -12.65
C PRO A 109 14.93 7.25 -12.22
N MET A 110 15.38 8.09 -13.16
CA MET A 110 15.39 9.52 -12.97
C MET A 110 14.77 10.27 -14.13
N THR A 111 14.21 11.43 -13.86
CA THR A 111 13.73 12.38 -14.88
C THR A 111 14.44 13.71 -14.70
N ILE A 112 15.12 14.18 -15.75
CA ILE A 112 15.86 15.45 -15.75
C ILE A 112 15.28 16.36 -16.81
N PHE A 113 14.82 17.54 -16.41
CA PHE A 113 14.42 18.60 -17.32
C PHE A 113 15.52 19.65 -17.36
N PHE A 114 16.15 19.81 -18.52
CA PHE A 114 17.00 20.96 -18.77
C PHE A 114 16.13 22.15 -19.15
N VAL A 115 16.39 23.28 -18.51
CA VAL A 115 15.75 24.55 -18.82
C VAL A 115 16.84 25.52 -19.23
N VAL A 116 16.92 25.82 -20.53
CA VAL A 116 17.90 26.76 -21.07
C VAL A 116 17.24 28.11 -21.27
N ASP A 117 17.67 29.09 -20.48
CA ASP A 117 17.27 30.49 -20.64
C ASP A 117 18.18 31.18 -21.65
N GLN A 118 17.71 31.47 -22.86
CA GLN A 118 18.59 31.97 -23.94
C GLN A 118 19.14 33.39 -23.68
N GLY A 119 18.43 34.23 -22.94
CA GLY A 119 18.80 35.62 -22.65
C GLY A 119 18.71 36.57 -23.84
N ALA A 120 19.03 37.85 -23.59
CA ALA A 120 18.96 38.94 -24.56
C ALA A 120 20.31 39.19 -25.28
N ASN A 121 20.27 39.30 -26.62
CA ASN A 121 21.22 39.98 -27.54
C ASN A 121 22.75 39.68 -27.39
N ALA A 122 23.55 40.02 -28.40
CA ALA A 122 24.97 39.67 -28.55
C ALA A 122 25.90 40.10 -27.38
N LEU A 123 25.48 41.02 -26.51
CA LEU A 123 26.28 41.52 -25.38
C LEU A 123 25.96 40.83 -24.03
N TYR A 124 24.79 40.21 -23.89
CA TYR A 124 24.28 39.67 -22.60
C TYR A 124 23.66 38.27 -22.71
N ASN A 125 23.75 37.62 -23.87
CA ASN A 125 23.35 36.23 -24.02
C ASN A 125 24.32 35.29 -23.28
N ASN A 126 23.88 34.06 -22.95
CA ASN A 126 24.76 33.02 -22.41
C ASN A 126 26.04 32.85 -23.24
N PHE A 127 25.96 33.09 -24.54
CA PHE A 127 26.91 32.63 -25.53
C PHE A 127 28.12 33.53 -25.73
N SER A 128 28.10 34.77 -25.23
CA SER A 128 29.15 35.75 -25.46
C SER A 128 30.44 35.40 -24.70
N ALA A 129 30.31 34.98 -23.44
CA ALA A 129 31.42 34.54 -22.60
C ALA A 129 31.48 33.02 -22.41
N PHE A 130 30.34 32.31 -22.55
CA PHE A 130 30.24 30.87 -22.39
C PHE A 130 29.89 30.22 -23.74
N SER A 131 30.92 29.76 -24.43
CA SER A 131 30.86 29.31 -25.83
C SER A 131 29.71 28.31 -26.09
N LEU A 132 29.23 28.24 -27.34
CA LEU A 132 28.23 27.24 -27.73
C LEU A 132 28.70 25.79 -27.43
N GLY A 133 30.00 25.53 -27.57
CA GLY A 133 30.61 24.27 -27.19
C GLY A 133 30.45 23.98 -25.70
N ALA A 134 30.77 24.94 -24.83
CA ALA A 134 30.58 24.81 -23.39
C ALA A 134 29.10 24.67 -23.00
N MET A 135 28.18 25.37 -23.68
CA MET A 135 26.75 25.21 -23.47
C MET A 135 26.25 23.80 -23.81
N ARG A 136 26.71 23.23 -24.93
CA ARG A 136 26.38 21.83 -25.27
C ARG A 136 26.98 20.88 -24.25
N LYS A 137 28.22 21.14 -23.84
CA LYS A 137 28.95 20.32 -22.89
C LYS A 137 28.30 20.28 -21.52
N SER A 138 27.81 21.42 -21.01
CA SER A 138 27.13 21.46 -19.71
C SER A 138 25.98 20.46 -19.61
N MET A 139 25.27 20.20 -20.71
CA MET A 139 24.22 19.19 -20.82
C MET A 139 24.75 17.79 -21.22
N SER A 140 25.64 17.69 -22.20
CA SER A 140 26.13 16.39 -22.70
C SER A 140 26.94 15.61 -21.68
N ARG A 141 27.56 16.28 -20.70
CA ARG A 141 28.21 15.66 -19.54
C ARG A 141 27.30 14.67 -18.78
N LEU A 142 25.97 14.83 -18.83
CA LEU A 142 25.03 13.86 -18.27
C LEU A 142 25.22 12.45 -18.86
N VAL A 143 25.48 12.36 -20.17
CA VAL A 143 25.72 11.10 -20.89
C VAL A 143 27.21 10.77 -20.91
N GLU A 144 28.06 11.71 -21.31
CA GLU A 144 29.51 11.51 -21.45
C GLU A 144 30.19 11.17 -20.11
N GLY A 145 29.65 11.68 -19.00
CA GLY A 145 30.12 11.38 -17.65
C GLY A 145 29.58 10.07 -17.06
N GLY A 146 28.75 9.33 -17.79
CA GLY A 146 28.20 8.04 -17.35
C GLY A 146 27.08 8.13 -16.31
N PHE A 147 26.43 9.29 -16.17
CA PHE A 147 25.37 9.50 -15.19
C PHE A 147 23.96 9.11 -15.69
N PHE A 148 23.79 8.96 -17.00
CA PHE A 148 22.54 8.55 -17.66
C PHE A 148 22.53 7.06 -17.99
N ARG A 149 21.45 6.38 -17.60
CA ARG A 149 21.15 4.97 -17.87
C ARG A 149 20.05 4.89 -18.94
N GLU A 150 20.47 4.54 -20.15
CA GLU A 150 19.57 4.43 -21.31
C GLU A 150 18.41 3.46 -21.07
N GLY A 151 17.24 3.81 -21.58
CA GLY A 151 15.99 3.05 -21.42
C GLY A 151 15.35 3.15 -20.03
N ARG A 152 16.06 3.72 -19.05
CA ARG A 152 15.58 3.85 -17.66
C ARG A 152 15.39 5.31 -17.26
N ASP A 153 16.33 6.16 -17.61
CA ASP A 153 16.22 7.59 -17.34
C ASP A 153 15.53 8.32 -18.45
N ARG A 154 15.05 9.51 -18.11
CA ARG A 154 14.34 10.38 -19.02
C ARG A 154 14.96 11.77 -18.98
N VAL A 155 15.16 12.34 -20.16
CA VAL A 155 15.65 13.71 -20.31
C VAL A 155 14.72 14.50 -21.22
N LYS A 156 14.48 15.76 -20.88
CA LYS A 156 13.74 16.72 -21.69
C LYS A 156 14.54 18.02 -21.77
N VAL A 157 14.51 18.70 -22.91
CA VAL A 157 15.12 20.03 -23.05
C VAL A 157 14.05 21.05 -23.37
N LEU A 158 13.90 22.00 -22.45
CA LEU A 158 13.05 23.17 -22.55
C LEU A 158 13.95 24.38 -22.82
N VAL A 159 13.52 25.24 -23.74
CA VAL A 159 14.22 26.47 -24.04
C VAL A 159 13.27 27.64 -23.84
N ARG A 160 13.67 28.62 -23.04
CA ARG A 160 12.96 29.89 -22.93
C ARG A 160 13.34 30.77 -24.12
N GLU A 161 12.37 30.99 -25.00
CA GLU A 161 12.50 31.94 -26.10
C GLU A 161 12.17 33.35 -25.56
N ASN A 162 13.19 34.16 -25.35
CA ASN A 162 13.01 35.52 -24.82
C ASN A 162 12.66 36.48 -25.97
N ILE A 163 11.36 36.60 -26.25
CA ILE A 163 10.83 37.45 -27.31
C ILE A 163 10.43 38.81 -26.72
N PRO A 164 10.88 39.95 -27.29
CA PRO A 164 10.38 41.26 -26.90
C PRO A 164 8.86 41.35 -27.12
N ILE A 165 8.12 41.95 -26.17
CA ILE A 165 6.67 42.21 -26.23
C ILE A 165 5.83 40.92 -26.10
N ASN A 166 5.49 40.55 -24.85
CA ASN A 166 4.45 39.58 -24.40
C ASN A 166 4.22 38.29 -25.20
N ASN A 167 5.25 37.76 -25.86
CA ASN A 167 5.19 36.54 -26.65
C ASN A 167 6.32 35.57 -26.29
N ASP A 168 6.94 35.79 -25.13
CA ASP A 168 7.90 34.91 -24.53
C ASP A 168 7.23 33.61 -24.08
N ARG A 169 7.92 32.50 -24.29
CA ARG A 169 7.38 31.17 -24.03
C ARG A 169 8.49 30.17 -23.77
N THR A 170 8.19 29.16 -22.96
CA THR A 170 9.08 28.00 -22.83
C THR A 170 8.64 26.94 -23.81
N VAL A 171 9.54 26.57 -24.71
CA VAL A 171 9.24 25.64 -25.82
C VAL A 171 10.01 24.34 -25.59
N PRO A 172 9.37 23.17 -25.69
CA PRO A 172 10.10 21.91 -25.77
C PRO A 172 10.91 21.87 -27.07
N ARG A 173 12.23 21.73 -26.94
CA ARG A 173 13.16 21.55 -28.07
C ARG A 173 13.63 20.12 -28.23
N LEU A 174 13.60 19.38 -27.13
CA LEU A 174 13.66 17.93 -27.12
C LEU A 174 12.53 17.45 -26.22
N ASP A 175 11.59 16.70 -26.79
CA ASP A 175 10.59 15.98 -26.01
C ASP A 175 11.22 14.88 -25.17
N THR A 176 10.50 14.43 -24.15
CA THR A 176 11.03 13.47 -23.18
C THR A 176 11.50 12.19 -23.87
N THR A 177 12.81 11.91 -23.83
CA THR A 177 13.42 10.70 -24.39
C THR A 177 14.19 9.93 -23.32
N SER A 178 14.30 8.62 -23.50
CA SER A 178 15.16 7.72 -22.71
C SER A 178 16.40 7.23 -23.46
N LYS A 179 16.61 7.71 -24.69
CA LYS A 179 17.77 7.32 -25.53
C LYS A 179 18.88 8.35 -25.43
N ALA A 180 20.07 7.88 -25.06
CA ALA A 180 21.25 8.74 -24.97
C ALA A 180 21.60 9.36 -26.32
N SER A 181 21.45 8.60 -27.41
CA SER A 181 21.75 9.03 -28.78
C SER A 181 20.83 10.14 -29.29
N GLU A 182 19.53 10.10 -28.99
CA GLU A 182 18.59 11.17 -29.36
C GLU A 182 18.96 12.47 -28.68
N PHE A 183 19.30 12.41 -27.39
CA PHE A 183 19.72 13.58 -26.61
C PHE A 183 21.05 14.17 -27.11
N THR A 184 22.10 13.36 -27.28
CA THR A 184 23.40 13.87 -27.74
C THR A 184 23.37 14.34 -29.20
N ASN A 185 22.61 13.67 -30.08
CA ASN A 185 22.42 14.14 -31.45
C ASN A 185 21.71 15.50 -31.47
N PHE A 186 20.61 15.65 -30.71
CA PHE A 186 19.91 16.93 -30.55
C PHE A 186 20.90 18.04 -30.13
N LEU A 187 21.72 17.80 -29.11
CA LEU A 187 22.69 18.79 -28.65
C LEU A 187 23.71 19.19 -29.72
N SER A 188 24.13 18.25 -30.57
CA SER A 188 25.11 18.49 -31.64
C SER A 188 24.57 19.36 -32.77
N ILE A 189 23.28 19.24 -33.10
CA ILE A 189 22.65 19.91 -34.24
C ILE A 189 21.86 21.16 -33.84
N TYR A 190 21.37 21.24 -32.60
CA TYR A 190 20.53 22.35 -32.18
C TYR A 190 21.33 23.67 -32.16
N THR A 191 20.75 24.69 -32.76
CA THR A 191 21.27 26.06 -32.78
C THR A 191 20.41 26.95 -31.91
N PHE A 192 21.02 27.61 -30.94
CA PHE A 192 20.32 28.61 -30.14
C PHE A 192 20.17 29.89 -30.97
N ASP A 193 18.93 30.30 -31.21
CA ASP A 193 18.63 31.58 -31.82
C ASP A 193 19.07 32.71 -30.88
N ASN A 194 20.11 33.45 -31.29
CA ASN A 194 20.66 34.59 -30.56
C ASN A 194 20.16 35.93 -31.12
N SER A 195 19.27 35.91 -32.11
CA SER A 195 18.65 37.11 -32.68
C SER A 195 17.50 37.65 -31.82
N LYS A 196 17.02 36.85 -30.87
CA LYS A 196 15.94 37.24 -29.95
C LYS A 196 16.54 38.02 -28.77
N GLY A 197 15.99 39.21 -28.52
CA GLY A 197 16.56 40.23 -27.63
C GLY A 197 15.77 40.49 -26.35
N GLY A 198 14.87 39.60 -25.93
CA GLY A 198 14.11 39.75 -24.68
C GLY A 198 14.96 39.43 -23.44
N LEU A 199 14.59 40.03 -22.31
CA LEU A 199 15.22 39.81 -20.99
C LEU A 199 15.27 38.31 -20.62
N THR A 200 16.31 37.91 -19.87
CA THR A 200 16.40 36.59 -19.21
C THR A 200 15.25 36.38 -18.24
N LYS A 201 14.57 35.24 -18.39
CA LYS A 201 13.35 34.87 -17.65
C LYS A 201 13.40 33.42 -17.16
N GLY A 202 14.58 32.99 -16.71
CA GLY A 202 14.82 31.61 -16.29
C GLY A 202 13.87 31.12 -15.20
N LEU A 203 13.37 31.98 -14.32
CA LEU A 203 12.42 31.59 -13.26
C LEU A 203 11.04 31.24 -13.83
N ASP A 204 10.55 31.97 -14.84
CA ASP A 204 9.29 31.62 -15.52
C ASP A 204 9.41 30.26 -16.22
N ALA A 205 10.57 30.02 -16.85
CA ALA A 205 10.87 28.76 -17.50
C ALA A 205 10.92 27.58 -16.51
N VAL A 206 11.44 27.80 -15.30
CA VAL A 206 11.39 26.81 -14.21
C VAL A 206 9.95 26.57 -13.75
N SER A 207 9.12 27.62 -13.62
CA SER A 207 7.70 27.47 -13.29
C SER A 207 6.97 26.59 -14.30
N GLU A 208 7.17 26.84 -15.59
CA GLU A 208 6.59 26.04 -16.68
C GLU A 208 7.15 24.61 -16.72
N ALA A 209 8.44 24.44 -16.41
CA ALA A 209 9.07 23.11 -16.29
C ALA A 209 8.48 22.28 -15.14
N LEU A 210 8.23 22.89 -13.97
CA LEU A 210 7.60 22.23 -12.83
C LEU A 210 6.17 21.76 -13.17
N ARG A 211 5.41 22.54 -13.94
CA ARG A 211 4.11 22.11 -14.46
C ARG A 211 4.24 20.89 -15.37
N GLY A 212 5.20 20.91 -16.31
CA GLY A 212 5.44 19.79 -17.23
C GLY A 212 5.99 18.54 -16.55
N ILE A 213 6.68 18.68 -15.41
CA ILE A 213 7.12 17.54 -14.60
C ILE A 213 5.93 16.79 -14.01
N ASN A 214 4.90 17.49 -13.53
CA ASN A 214 3.71 16.83 -12.98
C ASN A 214 2.97 15.99 -14.03
N GLU A 215 3.09 16.33 -15.32
CA GLU A 215 2.58 15.53 -16.43
C GLU A 215 3.49 14.31 -16.72
N ALA A 216 4.81 14.50 -16.68
CA ALA A 216 5.79 13.44 -16.96
C ALA A 216 5.96 12.44 -15.79
N VAL A 217 5.71 12.89 -14.57
CA VAL A 217 5.82 12.15 -13.31
C VAL A 217 4.53 12.37 -12.50
N PRO A 218 3.42 11.71 -12.87
CA PRO A 218 2.11 11.93 -12.24
C PRO A 218 2.06 11.59 -10.76
N GLU A 219 3.00 10.76 -10.28
CA GLU A 219 3.18 10.39 -8.88
C GLU A 219 4.48 11.02 -8.35
N PRO A 220 4.42 12.24 -7.77
CA PRO A 220 5.58 12.91 -7.17
C PRO A 220 6.33 12.02 -6.20
N GLY A 221 7.67 12.10 -6.22
CA GLY A 221 8.54 11.37 -5.28
C GLY A 221 8.73 9.88 -5.57
N ARG A 222 8.01 9.32 -6.55
CA ARG A 222 8.22 7.93 -7.03
C ARG A 222 9.64 7.69 -7.58
N GLN A 223 10.21 8.70 -8.21
CA GLN A 223 11.52 8.65 -8.86
C GLN A 223 12.30 9.94 -8.67
N ALA A 224 13.62 9.89 -8.84
CA ALA A 224 14.45 11.07 -8.74
C ALA A 224 14.09 12.05 -9.86
N THR A 225 13.75 13.28 -9.51
CA THR A 225 13.31 14.28 -10.49
C THR A 225 14.08 15.57 -10.27
N ALA A 226 14.68 16.08 -11.33
CA ALA A 226 15.51 17.28 -11.27
C ALA A 226 15.17 18.25 -12.40
N VAL A 227 15.23 19.55 -12.08
CA VAL A 227 15.28 20.62 -13.08
C VAL A 227 16.67 21.23 -13.03
N VAL A 228 17.34 21.34 -14.17
CA VAL A 228 18.63 22.01 -14.31
C VAL A 228 18.41 23.29 -15.10
N LEU A 229 18.33 24.42 -14.41
CA LEU A 229 18.29 25.74 -15.01
C LEU A 229 19.70 26.12 -15.47
N ILE A 230 19.84 26.46 -16.74
CA ILE A 230 21.06 27.03 -17.31
C ILE A 230 20.73 28.44 -17.78
N THR A 231 21.31 29.44 -17.12
CA THR A 231 21.01 30.86 -17.36
C THR A 231 22.24 31.73 -17.15
N ASN A 232 22.23 32.93 -17.70
CA ASN A 232 23.29 33.90 -17.52
C ASN A 232 23.15 34.60 -16.14
N TYR A 233 21.97 35.17 -15.91
CA TYR A 233 21.49 35.73 -14.65
C TYR A 233 19.96 35.90 -14.76
N ILE A 234 19.32 36.44 -13.73
CA ILE A 234 17.87 36.72 -13.75
C ILE A 234 17.64 38.22 -13.90
N GLU A 235 17.10 38.64 -15.05
CA GLU A 235 16.69 40.03 -15.33
C GLU A 235 15.22 40.28 -14.96
N ASP A 236 14.34 39.35 -15.32
CA ASP A 236 12.91 39.41 -15.08
C ASP A 236 12.45 38.10 -14.41
N PRO A 237 11.75 38.15 -13.27
CA PRO A 237 11.37 39.34 -12.50
C PRO A 237 12.55 40.18 -12.00
N ALA A 238 12.31 41.48 -11.78
CA ALA A 238 13.32 42.41 -11.28
C ALA A 238 13.94 41.95 -9.95
N ALA A 239 15.18 42.38 -9.67
CA ALA A 239 15.95 41.91 -8.51
C ALA A 239 15.23 42.02 -7.16
N ALA A 240 14.37 43.03 -6.97
CA ALA A 240 13.59 43.23 -5.74
C ALA A 240 12.55 42.12 -5.49
N THR A 241 12.08 41.44 -6.53
CA THR A 241 11.05 40.38 -6.45
C THR A 241 11.58 38.99 -6.81
N ALA A 242 12.69 38.91 -7.54
CA ALA A 242 13.25 37.65 -8.04
C ALA A 242 13.56 36.62 -6.95
N THR A 243 14.17 37.02 -5.84
CA THR A 243 14.51 36.10 -4.74
C THR A 243 13.27 35.47 -4.12
N THR A 244 12.22 36.27 -3.89
CA THR A 244 10.94 35.77 -3.36
C THR A 244 10.27 34.83 -4.35
N PHE A 245 10.27 35.19 -5.64
CA PHE A 245 9.70 34.33 -6.68
C PHE A 245 10.43 32.99 -6.77
N ALA A 246 11.76 33.00 -6.78
CA ALA A 246 12.59 31.80 -6.74
C ALA A 246 12.35 30.95 -5.49
N GLY A 247 12.19 31.57 -4.32
CA GLY A 247 11.86 30.87 -3.07
C GLY A 247 10.51 30.13 -3.14
N ASN A 248 9.50 30.74 -3.75
CA ASN A 248 8.19 30.11 -3.95
C ASN A 248 8.28 28.92 -4.92
N LEU A 249 9.04 29.05 -6.01
CA LEU A 249 9.30 27.93 -6.93
C LEU A 249 10.06 26.81 -6.25
N ALA A 250 11.04 27.13 -5.40
CA ALA A 250 11.78 26.14 -4.63
C ALA A 250 10.88 25.37 -3.65
N ALA A 251 9.96 26.06 -2.97
CA ALA A 251 8.96 25.44 -2.10
C ALA A 251 7.99 24.54 -2.87
N GLN A 252 7.53 24.96 -4.05
CA GLN A 252 6.69 24.16 -4.95
C GLN A 252 7.44 22.91 -5.46
N ALA A 253 8.70 23.05 -5.86
CA ALA A 253 9.53 21.94 -6.28
C ALA A 253 9.73 20.95 -5.13
N LYS A 254 10.05 21.46 -3.93
CA LYS A 254 10.22 20.64 -2.73
C LYS A 254 8.98 19.81 -2.42
N SER A 255 7.78 20.42 -2.41
CA SER A 255 6.52 19.72 -2.13
C SER A 255 6.17 18.65 -3.17
N SER A 256 6.75 18.75 -4.36
CA SER A 256 6.60 17.78 -5.46
C SER A 256 7.80 16.81 -5.58
N PHE A 257 8.69 16.77 -4.59
CA PHE A 257 9.90 15.93 -4.59
C PHE A 257 10.84 16.19 -5.79
N VAL A 258 10.87 17.43 -6.29
CA VAL A 258 11.75 17.88 -7.37
C VAL A 258 12.91 18.69 -6.78
N THR A 259 14.13 18.38 -7.19
CA THR A 259 15.33 19.13 -6.81
C THR A 259 15.72 20.10 -7.93
N LEU A 260 15.94 21.37 -7.60
CA LEU A 260 16.33 22.39 -8.58
C LEU A 260 17.83 22.64 -8.54
N TYR A 261 18.45 22.65 -9.71
CA TYR A 261 19.85 22.97 -9.90
C TYR A 261 19.98 24.21 -10.77
N ALA A 262 21.00 25.02 -10.50
CA ALA A 262 21.27 26.23 -11.26
C ALA A 262 22.71 26.23 -11.76
N MET A 263 22.90 26.30 -13.07
CA MET A 263 24.16 26.48 -13.74
C MET A 263 24.20 27.91 -14.30
N GLN A 264 25.01 28.76 -13.69
CA GLN A 264 25.14 30.15 -14.12
C GLN A 264 26.30 30.29 -15.11
N THR A 265 26.05 30.80 -16.31
CA THR A 265 27.05 30.87 -17.40
C THR A 265 27.96 32.09 -17.32
N ASN A 266 27.62 33.10 -16.52
CA ASN A 266 28.48 34.24 -16.18
C ASN A 266 28.38 34.61 -14.70
N ALA A 267 29.24 34.03 -13.87
CA ALA A 267 29.25 34.30 -12.43
C ALA A 267 29.78 35.70 -12.05
N GLN A 268 30.28 36.48 -13.01
CA GLN A 268 30.79 37.84 -12.78
C GLN A 268 29.67 38.90 -12.79
N GLN A 269 28.46 38.55 -13.24
CA GLN A 269 27.31 39.46 -13.29
C GLN A 269 26.45 39.40 -12.01
N PHE A 270 25.91 40.57 -11.65
CA PHE A 270 25.20 40.81 -10.39
C PHE A 270 23.83 40.10 -10.34
N ASN A 271 23.45 39.69 -9.12
CA ASN A 271 22.19 39.05 -8.72
C ASN A 271 22.17 37.51 -8.69
N ARG A 272 23.09 36.91 -7.91
CA ARG A 272 23.10 35.47 -7.58
C ARG A 272 21.97 35.06 -6.62
N ALA A 273 21.44 36.00 -5.81
CA ALA A 273 20.50 35.68 -4.73
C ALA A 273 19.25 34.89 -5.15
N PRO A 274 18.61 35.13 -6.31
CA PRO A 274 17.49 34.31 -6.78
C PRO A 274 17.91 32.88 -7.11
N LEU A 275 19.09 32.67 -7.69
CA LEU A 275 19.60 31.33 -7.98
C LEU A 275 19.93 30.57 -6.70
N ASP A 276 20.52 31.25 -5.70
CA ASP A 276 20.75 30.65 -4.38
C ASP A 276 19.41 30.29 -3.70
N ALA A 277 18.42 31.19 -3.71
CA ALA A 277 17.09 30.91 -3.15
C ALA A 277 16.41 29.71 -3.84
N LEU A 278 16.55 29.60 -5.16
CA LEU A 278 15.99 28.50 -5.95
C LEU A 278 16.56 27.14 -5.53
N VAL A 279 17.89 27.03 -5.44
CA VAL A 279 18.56 25.76 -5.16
C VAL A 279 18.53 25.43 -3.67
N LEU A 280 18.64 26.41 -2.77
CA LEU A 280 18.61 26.17 -1.32
C LEU A 280 17.24 25.69 -0.86
N GLY A 281 16.15 26.30 -1.37
CA GLY A 281 14.79 25.91 -0.97
C GLY A 281 14.36 24.52 -1.45
N SER A 282 15.02 24.00 -2.50
CA SER A 282 14.78 22.66 -3.06
C SER A 282 15.91 21.66 -2.77
N PHE A 283 16.90 22.05 -1.97
CA PHE A 283 18.08 21.28 -1.59
C PHE A 283 18.97 20.80 -2.76
N GLY A 284 18.96 21.54 -3.86
CA GLY A 284 19.85 21.29 -4.99
C GLY A 284 21.17 22.03 -4.88
N ARG A 285 21.76 22.33 -6.04
CA ARG A 285 23.11 22.89 -6.11
C ARG A 285 23.25 23.98 -7.16
N TYR A 286 24.01 25.00 -6.82
CA TYR A 286 24.44 26.07 -7.71
C TYR A 286 25.85 25.80 -8.23
N ALA A 287 26.07 26.06 -9.52
CA ALA A 287 27.35 25.94 -10.20
C ALA A 287 27.65 27.19 -11.07
N PRO A 288 28.73 27.94 -10.77
CA PRO A 288 29.22 29.03 -11.62
C PRO A 288 30.09 28.48 -12.75
N LEU A 289 29.54 28.34 -13.94
CA LEU A 289 30.24 27.75 -15.08
C LEU A 289 31.12 28.77 -15.82
N THR A 290 32.26 28.30 -16.29
CA THR A 290 33.12 28.94 -17.30
C THR A 290 33.48 27.90 -18.36
N ASN A 291 34.06 28.33 -19.49
CA ASN A 291 34.54 27.38 -20.52
C ASN A 291 35.55 26.34 -19.98
N SER A 292 36.30 26.67 -18.92
CA SER A 292 37.29 25.78 -18.32
C SER A 292 36.76 24.94 -17.15
N THR A 293 35.64 25.34 -16.52
CA THR A 293 35.07 24.62 -15.36
C THR A 293 33.82 23.79 -15.70
N VAL A 294 33.29 23.93 -16.92
CA VAL A 294 32.03 23.27 -17.31
C VAL A 294 32.03 21.76 -17.07
N ASP A 295 33.13 21.06 -17.34
CA ASP A 295 33.22 19.61 -17.18
C ASP A 295 33.06 19.20 -15.71
N SER A 296 33.90 19.76 -14.85
CA SER A 296 33.96 19.36 -13.45
C SER A 296 32.71 19.78 -12.68
N LEU A 297 32.18 20.98 -12.94
CA LEU A 297 31.00 21.48 -12.24
C LEU A 297 29.69 20.85 -12.73
N ALA A 298 29.59 20.53 -14.02
CA ALA A 298 28.43 19.78 -14.52
C ALA A 298 28.44 18.34 -13.97
N ASP A 299 29.59 17.65 -13.99
CA ASP A 299 29.75 16.32 -13.40
C ASP A 299 29.39 16.30 -11.92
N ASP A 300 29.77 17.33 -11.18
CA ASP A 300 29.45 17.48 -9.76
C ASP A 300 27.94 17.61 -9.50
N ILE A 301 27.22 18.36 -10.34
CA ILE A 301 25.74 18.39 -10.33
C ILE A 301 25.19 16.99 -10.66
N TYR A 302 25.60 16.37 -11.77
CA TYR A 302 25.03 15.08 -12.21
C TYR A 302 25.33 13.93 -11.25
N ARG A 303 26.47 13.97 -10.57
CA ARG A 303 26.78 13.03 -9.49
C ARG A 303 25.76 13.13 -8.36
N THR A 304 25.39 14.34 -7.94
CA THR A 304 24.37 14.52 -6.90
C THR A 304 22.99 14.06 -7.34
N ILE A 305 22.61 14.28 -8.60
CA ILE A 305 21.34 13.80 -9.16
C ILE A 305 21.35 12.27 -9.21
N SER A 306 22.41 11.66 -9.77
CA SER A 306 22.55 10.20 -9.90
C SER A 306 22.60 9.46 -8.56
N ALA A 307 23.07 10.11 -7.49
CA ALA A 307 23.04 9.53 -6.15
C ALA A 307 21.60 9.34 -5.62
N GLN A 308 20.62 10.08 -6.15
CA GLN A 308 19.21 9.97 -5.77
C GLN A 308 18.48 8.75 -6.36
N ARG A 309 19.18 7.89 -7.12
CA ARG A 309 18.65 6.62 -7.67
C ARG A 309 18.41 5.55 -6.63
N LEU A 310 19.01 5.69 -5.44
CA LEU A 310 18.92 4.66 -4.42
C LEU A 310 17.45 4.32 -4.13
N SER A 311 17.15 3.04 -4.31
CA SER A 311 15.90 2.41 -3.92
C SER A 311 16.21 1.09 -3.21
N TYR A 312 15.18 0.36 -2.81
CA TYR A 312 15.32 -0.91 -2.12
C TYR A 312 14.36 -1.93 -2.74
N GLN A 313 14.84 -3.15 -2.93
CA GLN A 313 13.97 -4.30 -3.09
C GLN A 313 13.61 -4.80 -1.69
N VAL A 314 12.32 -4.75 -1.35
CA VAL A 314 11.81 -5.33 -0.11
C VAL A 314 11.09 -6.63 -0.45
N SER A 315 11.34 -7.68 0.31
CA SER A 315 10.63 -8.95 0.21
C SER A 315 10.23 -9.39 1.59
N TYR A 316 9.01 -9.91 1.74
CA TYR A 316 8.56 -10.50 2.99
C TYR A 316 7.69 -11.73 2.78
N VAL A 317 7.57 -12.57 3.81
CA VAL A 317 6.66 -13.72 3.83
C VAL A 317 5.42 -13.36 4.65
N SER A 318 4.25 -13.38 4.01
CA SER A 318 2.96 -13.13 4.67
C SER A 318 2.70 -14.14 5.80
N THR A 319 1.95 -13.69 6.82
CA THR A 319 1.59 -14.51 7.99
C THR A 319 0.10 -14.89 8.02
N SER A 320 -0.66 -14.53 6.99
CA SER A 320 -2.09 -14.84 6.88
C SER A 320 -2.40 -15.51 5.55
N GLY A 321 -3.29 -16.50 5.56
CA GLY A 321 -3.87 -17.13 4.38
C GLY A 321 -5.10 -16.41 3.80
N ASP A 322 -5.51 -15.27 4.35
CA ASP A 322 -6.71 -14.55 3.88
C ASP A 322 -6.57 -14.11 2.41
N THR A 323 -7.53 -14.46 1.56
CA THR A 323 -7.47 -14.07 0.16
C THR A 323 -8.04 -12.67 -0.09
N GLY A 324 -7.75 -12.08 -1.24
CA GLY A 324 -8.30 -10.78 -1.65
C GLY A 324 -7.29 -9.64 -1.59
N THR A 325 -7.78 -8.41 -1.74
CA THR A 325 -6.92 -7.22 -1.79
C THR A 325 -6.32 -6.92 -0.42
N ARG A 326 -5.02 -6.67 -0.40
CA ARG A 326 -4.24 -6.35 0.80
C ARG A 326 -3.44 -5.08 0.60
N THR A 327 -3.15 -4.40 1.70
CA THR A 327 -2.33 -3.20 1.76
C THR A 327 -0.99 -3.51 2.40
N VAL A 328 0.06 -2.85 1.90
CA VAL A 328 1.42 -2.92 2.43
C VAL A 328 1.89 -1.51 2.77
N THR A 329 2.41 -1.33 3.97
CA THR A 329 3.01 -0.07 4.44
C THR A 329 4.35 -0.33 5.11
N VAL A 330 5.15 0.72 5.24
CA VAL A 330 6.45 0.68 5.92
C VAL A 330 6.58 1.86 6.88
N GLY A 331 7.37 1.71 7.93
CA GLY A 331 7.58 2.74 8.96
C GLY A 331 6.41 2.88 9.95
N GLY A 332 5.18 2.58 9.53
CA GLY A 332 3.99 2.56 10.38
C GLY A 332 2.86 1.70 9.82
N PRO A 333 1.87 1.34 10.66
CA PRO A 333 0.77 0.44 10.30
C PRO A 333 -0.26 1.09 9.36
N GLU A 334 -0.37 2.41 9.37
CA GLU A 334 -1.34 3.13 8.58
C GLU A 334 -0.76 3.55 7.24
N ALA A 335 -1.61 3.56 6.21
CA ALA A 335 -1.23 4.16 4.94
C ALA A 335 -0.92 5.65 5.16
N PRO A 336 0.07 6.21 4.46
CA PRO A 336 0.34 7.64 4.51
C PRO A 336 -0.96 8.41 4.23
N ALA A 337 -1.26 9.41 5.06
CA ALA A 337 -2.42 10.27 4.81
C ALA A 337 -2.31 10.91 3.41
N PRO A 338 -3.42 11.08 2.66
CA PRO A 338 -3.39 11.79 1.39
C PRO A 338 -2.72 13.16 1.56
N GLY A 339 -1.61 13.39 0.86
CA GLY A 339 -0.81 14.62 0.96
C GLY A 339 0.43 14.56 1.88
N ALA A 340 0.63 13.50 2.66
CA ALA A 340 1.85 13.29 3.46
C ALA A 340 3.08 12.87 2.62
N GLY A 341 2.94 12.87 1.30
CA GLY A 341 3.99 12.55 0.35
C GLY A 341 4.34 11.07 0.21
N GLY A 342 3.86 10.18 1.07
CA GLY A 342 4.15 8.74 0.99
C GLY A 342 3.09 7.93 0.23
N ARG A 343 3.43 6.69 -0.15
CA ARG A 343 2.54 5.77 -0.85
C ARG A 343 2.56 4.36 -0.27
N ALA A 344 1.36 3.83 0.02
CA ALA A 344 1.16 2.43 0.37
C ALA A 344 1.11 1.55 -0.89
N GLY A 345 1.54 0.30 -0.76
CA GLY A 345 1.38 -0.72 -1.79
C GLY A 345 0.04 -1.44 -1.65
N THR A 346 -0.48 -1.98 -2.75
CA THR A 346 -1.60 -2.92 -2.71
C THR A 346 -1.33 -4.12 -3.61
N TYR A 347 -1.87 -5.28 -3.24
CA TYR A 347 -1.78 -6.49 -4.05
C TYR A 347 -2.97 -7.42 -3.77
N SER A 348 -3.21 -8.40 -4.64
CA SER A 348 -4.24 -9.43 -4.42
C SER A 348 -3.58 -10.72 -3.93
N ALA A 349 -3.90 -11.11 -2.69
CA ALA A 349 -3.45 -12.37 -2.12
C ALA A 349 -4.27 -13.54 -2.66
N LYS A 350 -3.56 -14.55 -3.15
CA LYS A 350 -4.12 -15.83 -3.62
C LYS A 350 -3.49 -16.97 -2.83
N ALA A 351 -4.13 -17.33 -1.73
CA ALA A 351 -3.73 -18.46 -0.93
C ALA A 351 -4.37 -19.74 -1.47
N VAL A 352 -3.56 -20.77 -1.72
CA VAL A 352 -4.04 -22.05 -2.28
C VAL A 352 -3.96 -23.13 -1.21
N PRO A 353 -5.06 -23.74 -0.77
CA PRO A 353 -5.01 -24.80 0.25
C PRO A 353 -4.17 -26.01 -0.18
N ALA A 354 -3.63 -26.73 0.80
CA ALA A 354 -2.88 -27.94 0.52
C ALA A 354 -3.83 -29.09 0.13
N ALA A 355 -3.41 -29.95 -0.79
CA ALA A 355 -4.07 -31.21 -1.04
C ALA A 355 -3.53 -32.28 -0.08
N VAL A 356 -4.44 -32.93 0.65
CA VAL A 356 -4.11 -34.00 1.60
C VAL A 356 -4.63 -35.34 1.06
N ARG A 357 -3.73 -36.31 0.94
CA ARG A 357 -4.05 -37.68 0.51
C ARG A 357 -3.80 -38.63 1.67
N LEU A 358 -4.77 -39.47 1.98
CA LEU A 358 -4.62 -40.51 3.00
C LEU A 358 -4.00 -41.76 2.39
N ASP A 359 -3.08 -42.34 3.13
CA ASP A 359 -2.27 -43.51 2.78
C ASP A 359 -2.36 -44.54 3.91
N GLY A 360 -2.30 -45.83 3.56
CA GLY A 360 -2.31 -46.93 4.53
C GLY A 360 -3.70 -47.33 5.05
N LEU A 361 -4.77 -46.70 4.57
CA LEU A 361 -6.14 -47.15 4.85
C LEU A 361 -6.47 -48.41 4.01
N PRO A 362 -7.14 -49.42 4.60
CA PRO A 362 -7.49 -50.64 3.88
C PRO A 362 -8.61 -50.38 2.87
N THR A 363 -8.47 -50.93 1.67
CA THR A 363 -9.49 -50.85 0.60
C THR A 363 -10.60 -51.89 0.74
N SER A 364 -10.36 -52.93 1.52
CA SER A 364 -11.34 -53.96 1.90
C SER A 364 -11.68 -53.87 3.39
N ALA A 365 -12.69 -54.62 3.84
CA ALA A 365 -13.05 -54.69 5.26
C ALA A 365 -11.86 -55.14 6.12
N LEU A 366 -11.51 -54.33 7.12
CA LEU A 366 -10.55 -54.67 8.16
C LEU A 366 -11.23 -55.62 9.14
N ARG A 367 -10.90 -56.91 9.03
CA ARG A 367 -11.42 -57.93 9.94
C ARG A 367 -10.72 -57.86 11.29
N ARG A 368 -11.51 -57.90 12.37
CA ARG A 368 -11.04 -57.92 13.76
C ARG A 368 -11.49 -59.20 14.43
N GLU A 369 -10.54 -60.01 14.88
CA GLU A 369 -10.82 -61.31 15.50
C GLU A 369 -10.60 -61.27 17.01
N ALA A 370 -11.42 -62.02 17.74
CA ALA A 370 -11.30 -62.11 19.19
C ALA A 370 -9.97 -62.76 19.55
N ARG A 371 -9.20 -62.11 20.42
CA ARG A 371 -7.90 -62.58 20.88
C ARG A 371 -8.07 -63.93 21.61
N PRO A 372 -7.26 -64.95 21.29
CA PRO A 372 -7.27 -66.21 22.01
C PRO A 372 -7.11 -65.99 23.52
N GLY A 373 -8.03 -66.56 24.32
CA GLY A 373 -8.02 -66.43 25.79
C GLY A 373 -8.69 -65.19 26.37
N SER A 374 -9.29 -64.32 25.54
CA SER A 374 -10.15 -63.24 26.04
C SER A 374 -11.47 -63.77 26.61
N SER A 375 -12.04 -63.06 27.59
CA SER A 375 -13.30 -63.47 28.23
C SER A 375 -14.47 -63.41 27.24
N VAL A 376 -15.36 -64.40 27.28
CA VAL A 376 -16.61 -64.38 26.51
C VAL A 376 -17.49 -63.18 26.92
N SER A 377 -17.43 -62.73 28.17
CA SER A 377 -18.17 -61.57 28.66
C SER A 377 -17.52 -60.22 28.29
N ASN A 378 -16.26 -60.20 27.88
CA ASN A 378 -15.53 -59.00 27.46
C ASN A 378 -14.42 -59.36 26.46
N PRO A 379 -14.78 -59.69 25.20
CA PRO A 379 -13.83 -60.11 24.18
C PRO A 379 -12.91 -58.94 23.78
N GLN A 380 -11.60 -59.20 23.69
CA GLN A 380 -10.62 -58.26 23.15
C GLN A 380 -10.36 -58.61 21.69
N TYR A 381 -10.17 -57.62 20.81
CA TYR A 381 -10.04 -57.86 19.37
C TYR A 381 -8.72 -57.32 18.80
N ASP A 382 -8.12 -58.07 17.86
CA ASP A 382 -6.93 -57.66 17.11
C ASP A 382 -7.28 -57.44 15.61
N PRO A 383 -6.67 -56.48 14.91
CA PRO A 383 -5.64 -55.55 15.40
C PRO A 383 -6.23 -54.40 16.23
N LEU A 384 -5.53 -54.01 17.30
CA LEU A 384 -5.92 -52.88 18.16
C LEU A 384 -5.71 -51.51 17.50
N THR A 385 -4.81 -51.43 16.52
CA THR A 385 -4.45 -50.17 15.89
C THR A 385 -4.40 -50.25 14.37
N LEU A 386 -4.63 -49.12 13.71
CA LEU A 386 -4.48 -48.94 12.28
C LEU A 386 -3.53 -47.76 12.02
N LYS A 387 -2.47 -47.99 11.25
CA LYS A 387 -1.56 -46.90 10.82
C LYS A 387 -2.19 -46.15 9.65
N VAL A 388 -2.17 -44.82 9.73
CA VAL A 388 -2.58 -43.96 8.63
C VAL A 388 -1.53 -42.88 8.43
N SER A 389 -1.16 -42.64 7.18
CA SER A 389 -0.27 -41.56 6.79
C SER A 389 -1.06 -40.53 5.98
N ALA A 390 -0.73 -39.25 6.12
CA ALA A 390 -1.26 -38.21 5.25
C ALA A 390 -0.12 -37.58 4.45
N THR A 391 -0.17 -37.72 3.13
CA THR A 391 0.74 -37.09 2.18
C THR A 391 0.17 -35.72 1.76
N ILE A 392 1.00 -34.69 1.82
CA ILE A 392 0.63 -33.28 1.67
C ILE A 392 1.32 -32.73 0.41
N SER A 393 0.54 -32.08 -0.45
CA SER A 393 1.03 -31.48 -1.69
C SER A 393 0.43 -30.09 -1.92
N TYR A 394 1.20 -29.20 -2.54
CA TYR A 394 0.79 -27.83 -2.82
C TYR A 394 0.81 -27.61 -4.33
N THR A 395 -0.31 -27.19 -4.91
CA THR A 395 -0.44 -26.98 -6.36
C THR A 395 0.30 -25.72 -6.84
N ASP A 396 0.60 -24.79 -5.93
CA ASP A 396 1.45 -23.63 -6.17
C ASP A 396 2.96 -23.97 -6.11
N GLY A 397 3.32 -25.22 -5.75
CA GLY A 397 4.70 -25.68 -5.63
C GLY A 397 5.44 -25.13 -4.40
N ILE A 398 4.78 -24.36 -3.54
CA ILE A 398 5.38 -23.71 -2.37
C ILE A 398 5.06 -24.53 -1.13
N VAL A 399 6.03 -25.30 -0.64
CA VAL A 399 5.90 -26.06 0.60
C VAL A 399 5.86 -25.11 1.80
N ARG A 400 4.74 -25.09 2.51
CA ARG A 400 4.57 -24.27 3.71
C ARG A 400 4.78 -25.10 4.98
N PRO A 401 5.49 -24.57 6.00
CA PRO A 401 5.65 -25.24 7.28
C PRO A 401 4.29 -25.58 7.90
N LEU A 402 4.17 -26.78 8.46
CA LEU A 402 2.98 -27.18 9.20
C LEU A 402 3.07 -26.59 10.62
N THR A 403 1.93 -26.11 11.11
CA THR A 403 1.77 -25.67 12.51
C THR A 403 0.98 -26.69 13.32
N GLU A 404 0.13 -27.48 12.67
CA GLU A 404 -0.70 -28.47 13.32
C GLU A 404 -1.10 -29.61 12.36
N ALA A 405 -1.22 -30.84 12.87
CA ALA A 405 -1.89 -31.94 12.20
C ALA A 405 -2.76 -32.70 13.22
N ARG A 406 -4.01 -33.00 12.87
CA ARG A 406 -5.02 -33.62 13.72
C ARG A 406 -5.56 -34.90 13.08
N LEU A 407 -5.60 -35.97 13.86
CA LEU A 407 -6.30 -37.20 13.52
C LEU A 407 -7.74 -37.14 14.05
N LEU A 408 -8.70 -37.41 13.19
CA LEU A 408 -10.11 -37.52 13.53
C LEU A 408 -10.63 -38.93 13.21
N VAL A 409 -11.39 -39.50 14.13
CA VAL A 409 -12.10 -40.77 13.94
C VAL A 409 -13.57 -40.53 14.21
N ASN A 410 -14.43 -40.78 13.23
CA ASN A 410 -15.86 -40.43 13.26
C ASN A 410 -16.08 -38.95 13.61
N ASN A 411 -15.27 -38.06 13.02
CA ASN A 411 -15.22 -36.61 13.32
C ASN A 411 -14.84 -36.23 14.76
N VAL A 412 -14.41 -37.17 15.58
CA VAL A 412 -13.91 -36.92 16.93
C VAL A 412 -12.39 -36.81 16.91
N LEU A 413 -11.84 -35.74 17.46
CA LEU A 413 -10.39 -35.55 17.60
C LEU A 413 -9.79 -36.67 18.47
N LYS A 414 -8.78 -37.36 17.95
CA LYS A 414 -8.07 -38.45 18.65
C LYS A 414 -6.60 -38.14 18.94
N SER A 415 -5.94 -37.38 18.07
CA SER A 415 -4.52 -37.03 18.24
C SER A 415 -4.20 -35.70 17.55
N THR A 416 -3.22 -34.98 18.10
CA THR A 416 -2.69 -33.73 17.53
C THR A 416 -1.17 -33.76 17.56
N GLN A 417 -0.53 -33.34 16.47
CA GLN A 417 0.90 -33.08 16.34
C GLN A 417 1.12 -31.59 16.06
N THR A 418 2.13 -30.99 16.70
CA THR A 418 2.44 -29.54 16.60
C THR A 418 3.90 -29.24 16.32
N GLN A 419 4.75 -30.26 16.23
CA GLN A 419 6.18 -30.13 15.96
C GLN A 419 6.53 -30.83 14.66
N PHE A 420 7.07 -30.08 13.70
CA PHE A 420 7.38 -30.57 12.37
C PHE A 420 8.75 -30.06 11.93
N ALA A 421 9.50 -30.91 11.24
CA ALA A 421 10.72 -30.46 10.57
C ALA A 421 10.36 -29.52 9.40
N PRO A 422 11.21 -28.54 9.05
CA PRO A 422 11.03 -27.74 7.85
C PRO A 422 10.88 -28.62 6.61
N GLY A 423 9.88 -28.33 5.77
CA GLY A 423 9.61 -29.10 4.55
C GLY A 423 8.87 -30.43 4.75
N THR A 424 8.29 -30.68 5.92
CA THR A 424 7.47 -31.88 6.17
C THR A 424 6.29 -31.97 5.17
N THR A 425 6.23 -33.05 4.40
CA THR A 425 5.16 -33.34 3.42
C THR A 425 4.41 -34.63 3.72
N ARG A 426 4.76 -35.31 4.82
CA ARG A 426 4.08 -36.52 5.28
C ARG A 426 3.97 -36.50 6.79
N VAL A 427 2.79 -36.84 7.30
CA VAL A 427 2.53 -37.01 8.74
C VAL A 427 1.93 -38.38 8.99
N ASP A 428 2.39 -39.07 10.03
CA ASP A 428 1.97 -40.42 10.36
C ASP A 428 1.18 -40.45 11.67
N PHE A 429 0.10 -41.22 11.70
CA PHE A 429 -0.77 -41.39 12.85
C PHE A 429 -1.08 -42.87 13.09
N THR A 430 -1.48 -43.16 14.32
CA THR A 430 -2.01 -44.47 14.71
C THR A 430 -3.44 -44.28 15.23
N VAL A 431 -4.40 -44.89 14.54
CA VAL A 431 -5.81 -44.95 14.93
C VAL A 431 -5.96 -46.04 15.98
N ASP A 432 -6.52 -45.69 17.13
CA ASP A 432 -6.97 -46.65 18.12
C ASP A 432 -8.35 -47.20 17.74
N LEU A 433 -8.45 -48.51 17.61
CA LEU A 433 -9.67 -49.23 17.26
C LEU A 433 -10.30 -49.94 18.48
N SER A 434 -9.73 -49.80 19.68
CA SER A 434 -10.18 -50.47 20.90
C SER A 434 -11.66 -50.20 21.24
N ASP A 435 -12.15 -48.99 20.94
CA ASP A 435 -13.54 -48.58 21.13
C ASP A 435 -14.56 -49.30 20.20
N ILE A 436 -14.08 -49.98 19.14
CA ILE A 436 -14.92 -50.65 18.14
C ILE A 436 -15.02 -52.13 18.49
N THR A 437 -16.02 -52.46 19.29
CA THR A 437 -16.24 -53.82 19.85
C THR A 437 -17.56 -54.46 19.42
N THR A 438 -18.49 -53.69 18.83
CA THR A 438 -19.78 -54.19 18.37
C THR A 438 -19.59 -55.22 17.26
N PRO A 439 -20.03 -56.48 17.43
CA PRO A 439 -19.90 -57.51 16.39
C PRO A 439 -20.61 -57.14 15.08
N GLY A 440 -19.99 -57.48 13.96
CA GLY A 440 -20.46 -57.19 12.61
C GLY A 440 -19.78 -55.96 11.98
N VAL A 441 -20.41 -55.46 10.92
CA VAL A 441 -19.85 -54.40 10.06
C VAL A 441 -20.01 -53.02 10.70
N ASN A 442 -18.89 -52.41 11.07
CA ASN A 442 -18.80 -51.05 11.59
C ASN A 442 -18.19 -50.13 10.54
N ASN A 443 -18.84 -49.00 10.26
CA ASN A 443 -18.32 -48.00 9.34
C ASN A 443 -17.62 -46.90 10.14
N VAL A 444 -16.32 -46.78 9.96
CA VAL A 444 -15.48 -45.81 10.66
C VAL A 444 -14.99 -44.79 9.65
N THR A 445 -15.11 -43.50 9.96
CA THR A 445 -14.51 -42.44 9.14
C THR A 445 -13.17 -42.07 9.75
N VAL A 446 -12.08 -42.16 8.99
CA VAL A 446 -10.75 -41.73 9.41
C VAL A 446 -10.37 -40.49 8.62
N GLY A 447 -10.11 -39.40 9.32
CA GLY A 447 -9.74 -38.11 8.73
C GLY A 447 -8.43 -37.57 9.28
N VAL A 448 -7.67 -36.89 8.42
CA VAL A 448 -6.52 -36.08 8.84
C VAL A 448 -6.76 -34.64 8.38
N ARG A 449 -6.65 -33.72 9.33
CA ARG A 449 -6.68 -32.27 9.11
C ARG A 449 -5.31 -31.70 9.41
N ILE A 450 -4.85 -30.74 8.62
CA ILE A 450 -3.60 -30.03 8.83
C ILE A 450 -3.87 -28.53 8.87
N LYS A 451 -2.96 -27.79 9.48
CA LYS A 451 -2.88 -26.33 9.43
C LYS A 451 -1.46 -25.91 9.08
N ASP A 452 -1.32 -25.03 8.09
CA ASP A 452 -0.01 -24.53 7.65
C ASP A 452 0.39 -23.22 8.37
N SER A 453 1.55 -22.66 8.00
CA SER A 453 2.11 -21.43 8.56
C SER A 453 1.31 -20.16 8.21
N LEU A 454 0.38 -20.25 7.25
CA LEU A 454 -0.57 -19.18 6.92
C LEU A 454 -1.88 -19.35 7.68
N GLY A 455 -2.00 -20.40 8.48
CA GLY A 455 -3.21 -20.74 9.21
C GLY A 455 -4.30 -21.38 8.35
N ILE A 456 -3.97 -21.79 7.12
CA ILE A 456 -4.92 -22.44 6.22
C ILE A 456 -5.11 -23.87 6.68
N GLU A 457 -6.37 -24.24 6.93
CA GLU A 457 -6.73 -25.61 7.24
C GLU A 457 -7.02 -26.39 5.96
N SER A 458 -6.52 -27.62 5.90
CA SER A 458 -6.74 -28.54 4.78
C SER A 458 -6.86 -29.95 5.33
N GLY A 459 -7.47 -30.87 4.59
CA GLY A 459 -7.59 -32.23 5.07
C GLY A 459 -8.45 -33.09 4.19
N ASN A 460 -8.44 -34.37 4.52
CA ASN A 460 -9.20 -35.39 3.81
C ASN A 460 -9.66 -36.44 4.81
N GLN A 461 -10.69 -37.18 4.44
CA GLN A 461 -11.24 -38.26 5.24
C GLN A 461 -11.72 -39.37 4.33
N ASP A 462 -11.59 -40.61 4.80
CA ASP A 462 -12.04 -41.78 4.07
C ASP A 462 -12.76 -42.76 5.00
N ARG A 463 -13.58 -43.63 4.41
CA ARG A 463 -14.34 -44.65 5.12
C ARG A 463 -13.52 -45.92 5.21
N VAL A 464 -13.33 -46.39 6.43
CA VAL A 464 -12.77 -47.70 6.77
C VAL A 464 -13.90 -48.60 7.23
N VAL A 465 -14.07 -49.73 6.57
CA VAL A 465 -15.00 -50.77 7.00
C VAL A 465 -14.28 -51.68 7.99
N VAL A 466 -14.81 -51.81 9.20
CA VAL A 466 -14.25 -52.64 10.28
C VAL A 466 -15.25 -53.75 10.60
N ASP A 467 -14.92 -54.99 10.28
CA ASP A 467 -15.77 -56.15 10.54
C ASP A 467 -15.30 -56.88 11.80
N VAL A 468 -16.08 -56.79 12.87
CA VAL A 468 -15.74 -57.39 14.17
C VAL A 468 -16.35 -58.78 14.23
N ALA A 469 -15.52 -59.82 14.34
CA ALA A 469 -15.98 -61.20 14.46
C ALA A 469 -16.87 -61.37 15.70
N ARG A 470 -17.89 -62.23 15.60
CA ARG A 470 -18.66 -62.63 16.79
C ARG A 470 -17.73 -63.40 17.73
N ALA A 471 -17.82 -63.13 19.03
CA ALA A 471 -17.13 -63.90 20.04
C ALA A 471 -17.52 -65.39 19.90
N PRO A 472 -16.58 -66.33 20.10
CA PRO A 472 -16.91 -67.74 20.07
C PRO A 472 -17.98 -68.03 21.12
N GLU A 473 -19.08 -68.67 20.70
CA GLU A 473 -20.06 -69.20 21.64
C GLU A 473 -19.35 -70.15 22.61
N PRO A 474 -19.64 -70.11 23.92
CA PRO A 474 -19.05 -71.05 24.84
C PRO A 474 -19.37 -72.46 24.34
N THR A 475 -18.35 -73.22 23.98
CA THR A 475 -18.49 -74.65 23.69
C THR A 475 -19.24 -75.26 24.86
N ALA A 476 -20.49 -75.67 24.64
CA ALA A 476 -21.29 -76.29 25.68
C ALA A 476 -20.56 -77.55 26.15
N THR A 477 -19.91 -77.47 27.31
CA THR A 477 -19.46 -78.67 28.02
C THR A 477 -20.73 -79.46 28.33
N PRO A 478 -20.85 -80.74 27.92
CA PRO A 478 -22.07 -81.51 28.14
C PRO A 478 -22.37 -81.55 29.64
N THR A 479 -23.51 -80.97 30.02
CA THR A 479 -23.99 -80.98 31.40
C THR A 479 -24.45 -82.41 31.73
N PRO A 480 -24.08 -83.00 32.89
CA PRO A 480 -24.58 -84.31 33.27
C PRO A 480 -26.09 -84.26 33.53
N VAL A 481 -26.82 -85.24 33.01
CA VAL A 481 -28.26 -85.43 33.22
C VAL A 481 -28.57 -85.58 34.71
N PRO A 482 -29.48 -84.79 35.32
CA PRO A 482 -29.86 -85.00 36.71
C PRO A 482 -30.87 -86.15 36.82
N LYS A 483 -30.54 -87.15 37.64
CA LYS A 483 -31.51 -88.12 38.16
C LYS A 483 -32.22 -87.49 39.36
N GLY A 484 -33.55 -87.42 39.29
CA GLY A 484 -34.37 -86.97 40.41
C GLY A 484 -34.39 -88.01 41.53
N VAL A 485 -34.37 -87.54 42.77
CA VAL A 485 -34.76 -88.27 43.98
C VAL A 485 -35.46 -87.29 44.93
N PHE A 486 -36.61 -87.72 45.43
CA PHE A 486 -37.44 -87.08 46.46
C PHE A 486 -36.76 -87.13 47.84
N GLU A 487 -36.98 -86.15 48.72
CA GLU A 487 -37.56 -86.34 50.07
C GLU A 487 -37.45 -85.10 50.99
N THR A 488 -38.59 -84.77 51.60
CA THR A 488 -38.89 -84.28 52.97
C THR A 488 -38.01 -83.24 53.71
N GLY A 489 -38.71 -82.29 54.36
CA GLY A 489 -38.49 -82.00 55.80
C GLY A 489 -37.96 -80.62 56.19
N GLU A 490 -38.89 -79.79 56.70
CA GLU A 490 -38.82 -78.62 57.62
C GLU A 490 -37.49 -78.07 58.19
N GLY A 491 -37.44 -76.74 58.37
CA GLY A 491 -36.39 -76.07 59.17
C GLY A 491 -36.33 -74.52 59.21
N ILE A 492 -37.37 -73.88 59.75
CA ILE A 492 -37.48 -72.67 60.62
C ILE A 492 -36.40 -71.52 60.64
N VAL A 493 -36.93 -70.28 60.78
CA VAL A 493 -36.45 -69.04 61.48
C VAL A 493 -35.64 -67.99 60.68
N ALA A 494 -36.22 -66.79 60.45
CA ALA A 494 -35.88 -65.56 61.20
C ALA A 494 -36.37 -64.25 60.51
N MET A 495 -37.21 -63.52 61.25
CA MET A 495 -37.23 -62.04 61.40
C MET A 495 -37.64 -61.15 60.21
N VAL A 496 -38.79 -60.45 60.21
CA VAL A 496 -39.36 -59.41 61.12
C VAL A 496 -39.37 -58.07 60.36
N VAL A 497 -40.60 -57.59 60.06
CA VAL A 497 -41.10 -56.19 60.16
C VAL A 497 -40.42 -55.14 59.25
N ALA A 498 -41.06 -54.20 58.56
CA ALA A 498 -42.42 -53.70 58.34
C ALA A 498 -42.31 -52.83 57.07
N ALA A 499 -43.25 -52.83 56.12
CA ALA A 499 -44.46 -52.00 56.08
C ALA A 499 -44.17 -50.48 56.27
N VAL A 500 -44.71 -49.52 55.53
CA VAL A 500 -45.81 -49.38 54.54
C VAL A 500 -45.68 -47.91 54.10
N VAL A 501 -45.63 -47.58 52.81
CA VAL A 501 -46.74 -46.99 52.03
C VAL A 501 -47.37 -45.71 52.66
N LEU A 502 -47.58 -44.72 51.80
CA LEU A 502 -48.49 -43.55 51.88
C LEU A 502 -47.96 -42.17 52.31
N GLY A 503 -48.52 -41.16 51.61
CA GLY A 503 -48.63 -39.77 52.05
C GLY A 503 -47.79 -38.82 51.19
N LEU A 504 -48.23 -38.35 50.02
CA LEU A 504 -49.26 -37.32 49.85
C LEU A 504 -49.28 -36.27 50.96
N GLY A 505 -48.97 -35.03 50.61
CA GLY A 505 -49.71 -33.87 51.12
C GLY A 505 -48.92 -32.74 51.75
N LEU A 506 -48.79 -31.66 50.98
CA LEU A 506 -49.22 -30.29 51.34
C LEU A 506 -48.40 -29.41 52.31
N GLY A 507 -48.22 -28.15 51.88
CA GLY A 507 -47.96 -26.96 52.70
C GLY A 507 -46.89 -26.04 52.10
N LEU A 508 -47.20 -25.10 51.21
CA LEU A 508 -47.62 -23.69 51.49
C LEU A 508 -46.63 -22.96 52.44
N GLY A 509 -46.03 -21.80 52.14
CA GLY A 509 -46.04 -20.91 50.99
C GLY A 509 -45.41 -19.53 51.32
N VAL A 510 -45.26 -18.70 50.28
CA VAL A 510 -45.27 -17.21 50.22
C VAL A 510 -44.06 -16.46 50.85
N PHE A 511 -43.25 -15.71 50.10
CA PHE A 511 -43.43 -14.32 49.58
C PHE A 511 -42.23 -14.04 48.63
N ALA A 512 -42.22 -13.21 47.58
CA ALA A 512 -43.07 -12.11 47.14
C ALA A 512 -42.72 -11.74 45.68
N LEU A 513 -43.73 -11.23 44.95
CA LEU A 513 -43.69 -10.16 43.93
C LEU A 513 -42.69 -10.28 42.73
N ALA A 514 -43.04 -10.08 41.47
CA ALA A 514 -44.17 -9.40 40.86
C ALA A 514 -44.27 -9.68 39.35
N ARG A 515 -45.53 -9.76 38.88
CA ARG A 515 -46.10 -9.37 37.57
C ARG A 515 -45.96 -10.30 36.34
N ARG A 516 -47.08 -11.03 36.14
CA ARG A 516 -47.68 -11.54 34.89
C ARG A 516 -47.75 -10.48 33.77
N SER A 517 -47.26 -10.81 32.57
CA SER A 517 -47.97 -11.37 31.40
C SER A 517 -48.74 -10.34 30.54
N LYS A 518 -48.37 -10.27 29.25
CA LYS A 518 -49.24 -10.64 28.12
C LYS A 518 -48.51 -10.50 26.77
N ALA A 519 -48.89 -11.39 25.88
CA ALA A 519 -48.43 -11.55 24.50
C ALA A 519 -48.71 -10.33 23.61
N ALA A 520 -47.86 -10.12 22.59
CA ALA A 520 -48.19 -10.29 21.17
C ALA A 520 -47.32 -9.42 20.24
N ARG A 521 -47.04 -10.02 19.07
CA ARG A 521 -46.58 -9.45 17.78
C ARG A 521 -45.08 -9.25 17.54
N PRO A 522 -44.58 -9.66 16.36
CA PRO A 522 -43.19 -9.48 15.95
C PRO A 522 -43.00 -8.09 15.33
N ARG A 523 -41.93 -7.37 15.69
CA ARG A 523 -41.42 -6.27 14.85
C ARG A 523 -39.95 -5.93 15.16
N ALA A 524 -39.18 -6.01 14.09
CA ALA A 524 -37.98 -5.23 13.78
C ALA A 524 -36.74 -5.41 14.66
N GLU A 525 -35.97 -6.47 14.38
CA GLU A 525 -34.52 -6.32 14.37
C GLU A 525 -34.12 -5.54 13.11
N MET A 526 -33.35 -4.49 13.35
CA MET A 526 -32.75 -3.60 12.35
C MET A 526 -31.71 -4.39 11.54
N ARG A 527 -32.18 -5.02 10.47
CA ARG A 527 -31.33 -5.43 9.35
C ARG A 527 -30.73 -4.15 8.76
N VAL A 528 -29.44 -3.94 8.96
CA VAL A 528 -28.66 -3.04 8.11
C VAL A 528 -28.76 -3.63 6.70
N MET A 529 -29.66 -3.06 5.89
CA MET A 529 -29.70 -3.30 4.46
C MET A 529 -28.43 -2.67 3.89
N SER A 530 -27.40 -3.49 3.69
CA SER A 530 -26.51 -3.29 2.56
C SER A 530 -27.40 -3.51 1.33
N SER A 531 -27.85 -2.41 0.72
CA SER A 531 -28.28 -2.46 -0.66
C SER A 531 -27.01 -2.69 -1.48
N GLY A 532 -26.73 -3.95 -1.78
CA GLY A 532 -26.00 -4.26 -3.00
C GLY A 532 -26.70 -3.59 -4.19
N PRO A 533 -25.97 -3.25 -5.28
CA PRO A 533 -26.56 -2.52 -6.39
C PRO A 533 -27.74 -3.32 -6.94
N ALA A 534 -28.90 -2.66 -7.05
CA ALA A 534 -29.99 -3.17 -7.87
C ALA A 534 -29.47 -3.32 -9.32
N PRO A 535 -29.86 -4.37 -10.06
CA PRO A 535 -29.44 -4.53 -11.44
C PRO A 535 -30.00 -3.39 -12.28
N GLY A 536 -29.13 -2.49 -12.76
CA GLY A 536 -29.45 -1.40 -13.70
C GLY A 536 -29.39 0.04 -13.18
N GLY A 537 -28.96 0.30 -11.94
CA GLY A 537 -28.90 1.66 -11.37
C GLY A 537 -27.57 2.40 -11.60
N ALA A 538 -27.63 3.69 -11.96
CA ALA A 538 -26.46 4.58 -11.91
C ALA A 538 -26.17 5.04 -10.47
N SER A 539 -24.94 5.48 -10.22
CA SER A 539 -24.48 5.88 -8.90
C SER A 539 -23.38 6.94 -8.97
N LEU A 540 -23.16 7.65 -7.88
CA LEU A 540 -22.00 8.50 -7.66
C LEU A 540 -21.09 7.88 -6.61
N ILE A 541 -19.80 7.78 -6.91
CA ILE A 541 -18.77 7.43 -5.93
C ILE A 541 -18.14 8.72 -5.43
N VAL A 542 -18.17 8.98 -4.13
CA VAL A 542 -17.54 10.18 -3.55
C VAL A 542 -16.03 9.97 -3.46
N ALA A 543 -15.27 10.41 -4.46
CA ALA A 543 -13.81 10.28 -4.50
C ALA A 543 -13.11 11.29 -3.57
N ASP A 544 -13.69 12.48 -3.39
CA ASP A 544 -13.22 13.53 -2.47
C ASP A 544 -14.40 14.35 -1.96
N GLY A 545 -14.31 14.89 -0.75
CA GLY A 545 -15.43 15.53 -0.05
C GLY A 545 -15.43 15.25 1.45
N PRO A 546 -16.60 15.29 2.13
CA PRO A 546 -16.69 15.07 3.57
C PRO A 546 -16.13 13.69 3.97
N PRO A 547 -15.32 13.58 5.04
CA PRO A 547 -14.72 12.31 5.46
C PRO A 547 -15.73 11.18 5.66
N SER A 548 -16.94 11.48 6.13
CA SER A 548 -18.03 10.52 6.35
C SER A 548 -18.66 9.97 5.07
N LEU A 549 -18.40 10.60 3.92
CA LEU A 549 -18.96 10.22 2.63
C LEU A 549 -17.92 9.68 1.65
N ARG A 550 -16.62 9.90 1.87
CA ARG A 550 -15.55 9.43 0.97
C ARG A 550 -15.60 7.91 0.79
N GLY A 551 -15.45 7.47 -0.46
CA GLY A 551 -15.54 6.08 -0.88
C GLY A 551 -16.96 5.50 -0.89
N ARG A 552 -17.97 6.23 -0.40
CA ARG A 552 -19.36 5.76 -0.46
C ARG A 552 -19.89 5.87 -1.89
N GLN A 553 -20.66 4.87 -2.26
CA GLN A 553 -21.46 4.85 -3.47
C GLN A 553 -22.88 5.30 -3.13
N ILE A 554 -23.33 6.35 -3.79
CA ILE A 554 -24.66 6.94 -3.64
C ILE A 554 -25.48 6.54 -4.86
N ALA A 555 -26.54 5.76 -4.66
CA ALA A 555 -27.42 5.35 -5.75
C ALA A 555 -28.21 6.55 -6.29
N LEU A 556 -28.34 6.63 -7.62
CA LEU A 556 -29.18 7.62 -8.28
C LEU A 556 -30.54 6.99 -8.60
N ASP A 557 -31.41 6.95 -7.59
CA ASP A 557 -32.72 6.29 -7.56
C ASP A 557 -33.93 7.20 -7.90
N LYS A 558 -33.73 8.52 -7.89
CA LYS A 558 -34.69 9.55 -8.32
C LYS A 558 -34.45 10.02 -9.75
N ILE A 559 -35.47 10.64 -10.36
CA ILE A 559 -35.35 11.35 -11.65
C ILE A 559 -34.44 12.57 -11.50
N GLU A 560 -34.46 13.21 -10.33
CA GLU A 560 -33.67 14.40 -10.02
C GLU A 560 -32.99 14.23 -8.66
N HIS A 561 -31.70 14.56 -8.58
CA HIS A 561 -30.94 14.66 -7.34
C HIS A 561 -30.22 16.00 -7.25
N THR A 562 -30.40 16.69 -6.14
CA THR A 562 -29.70 17.94 -5.85
C THR A 562 -28.44 17.69 -5.04
N LEU A 563 -27.34 18.34 -5.42
CA LEU A 563 -26.04 18.27 -4.75
C LEU A 563 -25.71 19.64 -4.16
N GLY A 564 -25.27 19.70 -2.91
CA GLY A 564 -24.93 20.96 -2.27
C GLY A 564 -24.63 20.83 -0.78
N ARG A 565 -24.32 21.94 -0.11
CA ARG A 565 -24.06 21.92 1.35
C ARG A 565 -25.27 22.15 2.23
N GLY A 566 -26.37 22.64 1.66
CA GLY A 566 -27.60 22.94 2.39
C GLY A 566 -28.42 21.69 2.64
N GLU A 567 -29.29 21.73 3.64
CA GLU A 567 -30.22 20.63 3.97
C GLU A 567 -31.25 20.36 2.86
N GLN A 568 -31.36 21.25 1.87
CA GLN A 568 -32.21 21.09 0.70
C GLN A 568 -31.60 20.19 -0.38
N ALA A 569 -30.32 19.81 -0.25
CA ALA A 569 -29.66 18.92 -1.20
C ALA A 569 -29.90 17.44 -0.84
N ASP A 570 -30.25 16.62 -1.83
CA ASP A 570 -30.37 15.16 -1.67
C ASP A 570 -29.03 14.52 -1.27
N LEU A 571 -27.94 14.98 -1.87
CA LEU A 571 -26.59 14.68 -1.42
C LEU A 571 -26.00 15.92 -0.72
N GLN A 572 -26.16 15.95 0.60
CA GLN A 572 -25.60 17.01 1.41
C GLN A 572 -24.09 16.81 1.65
N LEU A 573 -23.30 17.78 1.23
CA LEU A 573 -21.84 17.79 1.32
C LEU A 573 -21.37 18.87 2.28
N TRP A 574 -20.53 18.54 3.25
CA TRP A 574 -19.98 19.49 4.25
C TRP A 574 -21.08 20.18 5.08
N ALA A 575 -22.06 19.39 5.52
CA ALA A 575 -23.17 19.86 6.35
C ALA A 575 -22.69 20.65 7.58
N GLY A 576 -23.20 21.86 7.76
CA GLY A 576 -22.86 22.73 8.90
C GLY A 576 -21.42 23.27 8.90
N GLN A 577 -20.64 23.08 7.83
CA GLN A 577 -19.25 23.53 7.72
C GLN A 577 -19.08 24.59 6.62
N GLU A 578 -18.02 25.38 6.74
CA GLU A 578 -17.58 26.29 5.68
C GLU A 578 -17.08 25.48 4.47
N SER A 579 -17.59 25.80 3.28
CA SER A 579 -17.32 25.06 2.05
C SER A 579 -17.46 25.95 0.82
N SER A 580 -16.62 25.68 -0.19
CA SER A 580 -16.72 26.26 -1.53
C SER A 580 -17.95 25.76 -2.31
N ILE A 581 -18.66 24.76 -1.81
CA ILE A 581 -19.90 24.24 -2.38
C ILE A 581 -21.09 25.10 -1.92
N SER A 582 -21.82 25.71 -2.86
CA SER A 582 -23.08 26.41 -2.59
C SER A 582 -24.14 25.50 -1.93
N ARG A 583 -25.13 26.12 -1.25
CA ARG A 583 -26.20 25.38 -0.52
C ARG A 583 -26.95 24.42 -1.45
N VAL A 584 -27.25 24.89 -2.65
CA VAL A 584 -27.77 24.15 -3.80
C VAL A 584 -26.79 24.43 -4.93
N HIS A 585 -25.94 23.48 -5.27
CA HIS A 585 -24.76 23.72 -6.13
C HIS A 585 -24.99 23.20 -7.54
N ALA A 586 -25.37 21.94 -7.66
CA ALA A 586 -25.61 21.28 -8.93
C ALA A 586 -26.79 20.34 -8.82
N ARG A 587 -27.36 19.99 -9.96
CA ARG A 587 -28.44 19.03 -10.09
C ARG A 587 -28.05 17.94 -11.06
N LEU A 588 -28.34 16.70 -10.68
CA LEU A 588 -28.38 15.57 -11.58
C LEU A 588 -29.82 15.31 -12.02
N HIS A 589 -30.02 15.11 -13.30
CA HIS A 589 -31.32 14.82 -13.90
C HIS A 589 -31.18 13.64 -14.86
N ARG A 590 -32.09 12.68 -14.75
CA ARG A 590 -32.24 11.58 -15.71
C ARG A 590 -33.40 11.86 -16.64
N ASP A 591 -33.13 11.93 -17.95
CA ASP A 591 -34.18 12.16 -18.94
C ASP A 591 -35.02 10.90 -19.24
N GLY A 592 -36.05 11.04 -20.07
CA GLY A 592 -36.92 9.93 -20.49
C GLY A 592 -36.21 8.85 -21.32
N SER A 593 -35.02 9.14 -21.88
CA SER A 593 -34.17 8.15 -22.58
C SER A 593 -33.29 7.34 -21.64
N GLY A 594 -33.21 7.75 -20.36
CA GLY A 594 -32.36 7.16 -19.34
C GLY A 594 -30.97 7.77 -19.25
N THR A 595 -30.68 8.84 -20.01
CA THR A 595 -29.41 9.58 -19.99
C THR A 595 -29.36 10.51 -18.78
N PHE A 596 -28.24 10.50 -18.06
CA PHE A 596 -28.01 11.39 -16.93
C PHE A 596 -27.32 12.67 -17.37
N PHE A 597 -27.73 13.79 -16.79
CA PHE A 597 -27.15 15.11 -17.01
C PHE A 597 -26.77 15.72 -15.67
N VAL A 598 -25.67 16.46 -15.64
CA VAL A 598 -25.36 17.40 -14.55
C VAL A 598 -25.60 18.84 -15.01
N THR A 599 -26.16 19.67 -14.14
CA THR A 599 -26.36 21.10 -14.38
C THR A 599 -25.84 21.87 -13.17
N ASP A 600 -24.92 22.82 -13.37
CA ASP A 600 -24.55 23.78 -12.34
C ASP A 600 -25.70 24.78 -12.13
N LEU A 601 -26.13 25.00 -10.89
CA LEU A 601 -27.29 25.84 -10.58
C LEU A 601 -26.89 27.29 -10.23
N GLY A 602 -25.85 27.83 -10.88
CA GLY A 602 -25.33 29.16 -10.60
C GLY A 602 -24.49 29.19 -9.33
N SER A 603 -23.67 28.16 -9.12
CA SER A 603 -22.85 28.04 -7.93
C SER A 603 -21.73 29.08 -7.90
N SER A 604 -21.27 29.47 -6.70
CA SER A 604 -20.30 30.56 -6.54
C SER A 604 -18.89 30.20 -7.03
N ASN A 605 -18.55 28.90 -7.02
CA ASN A 605 -17.23 28.39 -7.42
C ASN A 605 -17.28 27.46 -8.64
N GLY A 606 -18.47 27.29 -9.24
CA GLY A 606 -18.71 26.48 -10.43
C GLY A 606 -18.63 24.97 -10.22
N THR A 607 -19.19 24.26 -11.21
CA THR A 607 -19.05 22.82 -11.41
C THR A 607 -18.14 22.55 -12.61
N ARG A 608 -17.31 21.51 -12.56
CA ARG A 608 -16.48 21.07 -13.68
C ARG A 608 -16.55 19.55 -13.86
N ILE A 609 -16.39 19.10 -15.10
CA ILE A 609 -16.19 17.69 -15.47
C ILE A 609 -14.72 17.49 -15.81
N GLY A 610 -13.96 16.82 -14.94
CA GLY A 610 -12.50 16.79 -15.01
C GLY A 610 -11.91 18.21 -15.04
N ALA A 611 -11.20 18.55 -16.12
CA ALA A 611 -10.62 19.88 -16.32
C ALA A 611 -11.59 20.92 -16.93
N ARG A 612 -12.78 20.51 -17.39
CA ARG A 612 -13.69 21.37 -18.16
C ARG A 612 -14.73 22.04 -17.25
N PRO A 613 -14.74 23.37 -17.10
CA PRO A 613 -15.81 24.07 -16.38
C PRO A 613 -17.13 23.98 -17.16
N LEU A 614 -18.24 23.88 -16.42
CA LEU A 614 -19.59 23.93 -16.98
C LEU A 614 -20.12 25.37 -16.97
N ASN A 615 -20.90 25.73 -17.99
CA ASN A 615 -21.66 26.97 -17.95
C ASN A 615 -22.84 26.82 -16.98
N PRO A 616 -23.12 27.81 -16.12
CA PRO A 616 -24.29 27.80 -15.25
C PRO A 616 -25.60 27.57 -16.01
N ASN A 617 -26.49 26.77 -15.43
CA ASN A 617 -27.81 26.41 -15.94
C ASN A 617 -27.84 25.68 -17.30
N GLN A 618 -26.69 25.22 -17.80
CA GLN A 618 -26.60 24.41 -19.01
C GLN A 618 -26.41 22.92 -18.65
N PRO A 619 -27.32 22.02 -19.06
CA PRO A 619 -27.16 20.59 -18.83
C PRO A 619 -25.96 20.01 -19.61
N TYR A 620 -25.17 19.17 -18.95
CA TYR A 620 -24.06 18.42 -19.52
C TYR A 620 -24.35 16.90 -19.41
N PRO A 621 -24.36 16.14 -20.52
CA PRO A 621 -24.60 14.70 -20.49
C PRO A 621 -23.43 13.96 -19.85
N LEU A 622 -23.72 13.13 -18.86
CA LEU A 622 -22.73 12.35 -18.12
C LEU A 622 -22.45 11.01 -18.79
N GLN A 623 -21.16 10.65 -18.85
CA GLN A 623 -20.67 9.35 -19.27
C GLN A 623 -20.09 8.57 -18.08
N ASN A 624 -20.13 7.24 -18.18
CA ASN A 624 -19.55 6.38 -17.15
C ASN A 624 -18.07 6.70 -16.93
N GLY A 625 -17.70 6.99 -15.68
CA GLY A 625 -16.35 7.40 -15.28
C GLY A 625 -16.15 8.91 -15.20
N ASP A 626 -17.12 9.74 -15.61
CA ASP A 626 -16.99 11.20 -15.52
C ASP A 626 -16.76 11.66 -14.08
N GLU A 627 -15.74 12.51 -13.90
CA GLU A 627 -15.42 13.15 -12.63
C GLU A 627 -16.13 14.50 -12.50
N ILE A 628 -17.18 14.56 -11.68
CA ILE A 628 -17.90 15.77 -11.32
C ILE A 628 -17.21 16.43 -10.13
N ILE A 629 -16.61 17.60 -10.33
CA ILE A 629 -16.01 18.38 -9.25
C ILE A 629 -16.89 19.60 -8.95
N LEU A 630 -17.32 19.70 -7.69
CA LEU A 630 -18.12 20.80 -7.16
C LEU A 630 -17.23 21.72 -6.33
N GLY A 631 -17.16 22.99 -6.73
CA GLY A 631 -16.36 24.01 -6.06
C GLY A 631 -14.85 23.74 -6.07
N ASP A 632 -14.15 24.39 -5.14
CA ASP A 632 -12.70 24.30 -4.97
C ASP A 632 -12.35 23.21 -3.94
N LEU A 633 -11.65 22.16 -4.40
CA LEU A 633 -11.24 21.02 -3.58
C LEU A 633 -10.31 21.42 -2.42
N GLN A 634 -9.53 22.50 -2.55
CA GLN A 634 -8.69 23.00 -1.46
C GLN A 634 -9.50 23.73 -0.37
N ARG A 635 -10.74 24.10 -0.67
CA ARG A 635 -11.65 24.86 0.21
C ARG A 635 -12.92 24.06 0.48
N ASN A 636 -12.77 22.80 0.89
CA ASN A 636 -13.86 21.87 1.16
C ASN A 636 -14.82 21.73 -0.04
N GLY A 637 -14.27 21.48 -1.23
CA GLY A 637 -15.01 21.06 -2.41
C GLY A 637 -15.35 19.57 -2.38
N ALA A 638 -15.88 19.03 -3.47
CA ALA A 638 -16.12 17.58 -3.60
C ALA A 638 -15.82 17.09 -5.02
N ARG A 639 -15.32 15.86 -5.14
CA ARG A 639 -15.09 15.15 -6.40
C ARG A 639 -15.90 13.85 -6.38
N LEU A 640 -16.80 13.70 -7.35
CA LEU A 640 -17.74 12.59 -7.47
C LEU A 640 -17.49 11.89 -8.80
N ILE A 641 -17.46 10.55 -8.82
CA ILE A 641 -17.29 9.76 -10.05
C ILE A 641 -18.65 9.17 -10.41
N PHE A 642 -19.16 9.47 -11.61
CA PHE A 642 -20.40 8.89 -12.11
C PHE A 642 -20.18 7.46 -12.61
N ASN A 643 -21.01 6.51 -12.19
CA ASN A 643 -20.89 5.09 -12.52
C ASN A 643 -22.25 4.50 -12.90
N THR A 644 -22.37 3.94 -14.11
CA THR A 644 -23.53 3.19 -14.58
C THR A 644 -23.28 1.69 -14.40
N GLY A 645 -23.89 1.05 -13.40
CA GLY A 645 -23.58 -0.32 -12.97
C GLY A 645 -23.99 -1.47 -13.92
N GLY A 646 -23.59 -1.46 -15.20
CA GLY A 646 -23.54 -2.65 -16.06
C GLY A 646 -23.87 -2.47 -17.56
N VAL A 647 -23.01 -3.05 -18.41
CA VAL A 647 -23.06 -3.29 -19.88
C VAL A 647 -22.47 -2.18 -20.78
N MET A 648 -21.30 -2.48 -21.35
CA MET A 648 -20.74 -1.80 -22.52
C MET A 648 -21.77 -1.83 -23.66
N PRO A 649 -22.17 -0.69 -24.25
CA PRO A 649 -22.91 -0.74 -25.50
C PRO A 649 -22.00 -1.39 -26.55
N SER A 650 -22.48 -2.48 -27.14
CA SER A 650 -21.92 -3.06 -28.36
C SER A 650 -21.64 -1.95 -29.36
N MET A 651 -20.37 -1.83 -29.78
CA MET A 651 -20.03 -0.99 -30.94
C MET A 651 -20.92 -1.39 -32.11
N PRO A 652 -21.60 -0.45 -32.79
CA PRO A 652 -22.17 -0.72 -34.09
C PRO A 652 -21.02 -1.12 -35.02
N GLY A 653 -21.10 -2.31 -35.58
CA GLY A 653 -20.09 -2.82 -36.50
C GLY A 653 -19.89 -1.89 -37.70
N GLY A 654 -18.65 -1.84 -38.18
CA GLY A 654 -18.32 -1.31 -39.50
C GLY A 654 -17.24 -0.23 -39.49
N TYR A 655 -16.00 -0.61 -39.23
CA TYR A 655 -14.87 0.01 -39.94
C TYR A 655 -13.86 -1.08 -40.28
N ALA A 656 -13.98 -1.60 -41.50
CA ALA A 656 -12.92 -2.38 -42.13
C ALA A 656 -11.76 -1.43 -42.47
N PRO A 657 -10.49 -1.85 -42.33
CA PRO A 657 -9.37 -1.06 -42.82
C PRO A 657 -9.37 -1.11 -44.35
N THR A 658 -9.53 0.04 -44.99
CA THR A 658 -9.31 0.17 -46.43
C THR A 658 -7.83 0.05 -46.73
N ASP A 659 -7.49 -1.04 -47.43
CA ASP A 659 -6.23 -1.25 -48.14
C ASP A 659 -6.13 -0.21 -49.26
N ASP A 660 -5.28 0.80 -49.08
CA ASP A 660 -4.91 1.75 -50.13
C ASP A 660 -3.85 1.12 -51.04
N ARG A 661 -4.34 0.40 -52.06
CA ARG A 661 -3.55 -0.05 -53.21
C ARG A 661 -4.33 0.13 -54.51
N THR A 662 -4.37 1.35 -55.00
CA THR A 662 -4.61 1.65 -56.43
C THR A 662 -3.61 2.68 -56.90
N ARG A 663 -2.48 2.25 -57.47
CA ARG A 663 -2.21 2.29 -58.93
C ARG A 663 -2.78 3.54 -59.62
N VAL A 664 -1.91 4.52 -59.85
CA VAL A 664 -2.01 5.44 -60.99
C VAL A 664 -1.00 4.98 -62.04
N ARG A 665 -1.52 4.50 -63.18
CA ARG A 665 -0.88 4.55 -64.49
C ARG A 665 -1.72 5.48 -65.35
N MET A 666 -1.24 6.69 -65.56
CA MET A 666 -1.11 7.40 -66.85
C MET A 666 -0.53 8.79 -66.58
#